data_AF-A0A662P719-F1
#
_entry.id   AF-A0A662P719-F1
#
_cell.length_a   1.000
_cell.length_b   1.000
_cell.length_c   1.000
_cell.angle_alpha   90.00
_cell.angle_beta   90.00
_cell.angle_gamma   90.00
#
_symmetry.space_group_name_H-M   'P 1'
#
loop_
_entity.id
_entity.type
_entity.pdbx_description
1 polymer ?
#
loop_
_entity_poly.entity_id
_entity_poly.type
_entity_poly.pdbx_seq_one_letter_code
_entity_poly.pdbx_strand_id
1 'polypeptide(L)'
;MQRNLKNSKGLCITVVLSLLFSGLFIPLTSGVNLQQVTGFDKGPSYTNVIPLKKTTMIQFDKDSMLDDYAYLAAVPTAVFKQNNKLFSHPLLFYEDEYKSKETKYRTFNPRQGLDYFMEDWMSYSGGKLDQMTLINVPQGKIPSNWNAREYTIINSNSPFEIAKELALHDWSHSDNAVVTVIKEKYNNPAIKTSGEIKRTIKTAQVKEEHFTMQRPIIGLGATYKTFQINDHQYKYVLAQMKWKEKEDYDLQIYDPELGMVKASADSYSSPYPPYKELVGSYISNYGNWELSISAIQKKSISNNNEKGKMESMCFYSTPEPTGLLALFNHNTMTVDVALLPGVDIPIDKMIPYGCRNVEFTLKPSDPNVDLGFAVIDPVGTEIASSFSLEEAAEKVLSLQKTSKDSEIKIHLEELGETSKDENYSICVFSVGDLDHDVDFTIEYSWSQNFTREEGDQIESACNGAVLASTLNAPLLYTKADVLNNETKDVLYKLGVKNIYIVDIGNYLNSDVENQLKEIANVKQKFTTSLDVYNAIRKDTGENDVIFTTIEPYDYWYVADDVEGYGREPAGQWDGAYHFAQASYIAAHHGSPVIIVDNHPKLSQAVTWSTNWWRVNAKNRFILPPAGPMSLTAKRAYEFLEENGFGKIEVGDTKKKQQEVIITVAGQFDIGITWGRSFTGAGLNGRFWGHPVDSAYFICRNIFYPALIFVNPAMKEVTLWQGSESKTQLIGGRLKKPYGSTLVITKPTREEKFKYPTLQTY
;
A
#
# COMPACT_ATOMS: atom_id res chain seq x y z
N MET A 1 -32.33 89.32 -18.72
CA MET A 1 -32.29 87.85 -18.62
C MET A 1 -30.84 87.39 -18.39
N GLN A 2 -30.25 87.80 -17.26
CA GLN A 2 -28.90 87.41 -16.82
C GLN A 2 -28.94 87.21 -15.31
N ARG A 3 -29.24 85.98 -14.89
CA ARG A 3 -29.04 85.47 -13.53
C ARG A 3 -29.25 83.97 -13.63
N ASN A 4 -28.16 83.21 -13.72
CA ASN A 4 -28.00 81.83 -13.22
C ASN A 4 -26.74 81.15 -13.78
N LEU A 5 -25.57 81.76 -13.58
CA LEU A 5 -24.27 81.11 -13.84
C LEU A 5 -23.34 81.12 -12.62
N LYS A 6 -23.88 81.29 -11.41
CA LYS A 6 -23.09 81.23 -10.16
C LYS A 6 -23.17 79.91 -9.38
N ASN A 7 -24.03 78.96 -9.77
CA ASN A 7 -24.20 77.69 -9.03
C ASN A 7 -23.61 76.43 -9.69
N SER A 8 -23.02 76.49 -10.89
CA SER A 8 -22.45 75.29 -11.53
C SER A 8 -21.11 74.85 -10.96
N LYS A 9 -20.30 75.78 -10.43
CA LYS A 9 -19.01 75.44 -9.79
C LYS A 9 -19.19 74.75 -8.43
N GLY A 10 -20.19 75.17 -7.65
CA GLY A 10 -20.52 74.52 -6.37
C GLY A 10 -21.02 73.09 -6.59
N LEU A 11 -21.91 72.87 -7.56
CA LEU A 11 -22.46 71.54 -7.84
C LEU A 11 -21.39 70.58 -8.40
N CYS A 12 -20.49 71.04 -9.29
CA CYS A 12 -19.37 70.21 -9.75
C CYS A 12 -18.38 69.88 -8.63
N ILE A 13 -18.08 70.82 -7.72
CA ILE A 13 -17.19 70.56 -6.59
C ILE A 13 -17.85 69.56 -5.62
N THR A 14 -19.15 69.66 -5.37
CA THR A 14 -19.88 68.70 -4.53
C THR A 14 -19.95 67.32 -5.18
N VAL A 15 -20.14 67.21 -6.50
CA VAL A 15 -20.15 65.93 -7.24
C VAL A 15 -18.76 65.30 -7.31
N VAL A 16 -17.70 66.10 -7.50
CA VAL A 16 -16.31 65.60 -7.49
C VAL A 16 -15.87 65.20 -6.07
N LEU A 17 -16.27 65.94 -5.04
CA LEU A 17 -16.02 65.55 -3.64
C LEU A 17 -16.83 64.31 -3.24
N SER A 18 -18.08 64.16 -3.67
CA SER A 18 -18.86 62.95 -3.39
C SER A 18 -18.36 61.73 -4.18
N LEU A 19 -17.81 61.91 -5.39
CA LEU A 19 -17.10 60.85 -6.13
C LEU A 19 -15.75 60.47 -5.47
N LEU A 20 -15.01 61.46 -4.93
CA LEU A 20 -13.78 61.23 -4.16
C LEU A 20 -14.06 60.58 -2.80
N PHE A 21 -15.20 60.89 -2.15
CA PHE A 21 -15.63 60.22 -0.91
C PHE A 21 -16.26 58.84 -1.16
N SER A 22 -16.88 58.59 -2.32
CA SER A 22 -17.28 57.23 -2.71
C SER A 22 -16.09 56.32 -3.08
N GLY A 23 -14.95 56.91 -3.44
CA GLY A 23 -13.67 56.21 -3.64
C GLY A 23 -12.90 55.89 -2.34
N LEU A 24 -13.36 56.39 -1.19
CA LEU A 24 -12.72 56.16 0.13
C LEU A 24 -13.34 55.00 0.91
N PHE A 25 -14.40 54.36 0.39
CA PHE A 25 -14.85 53.06 0.85
C PHE A 25 -14.18 51.95 0.04
N ILE A 26 -12.84 51.93 0.07
CA ILE A 26 -12.14 50.65 -0.07
C ILE A 26 -12.64 49.84 1.14
N PRO A 27 -13.28 48.67 0.96
CA PRO A 27 -13.50 47.80 2.10
C PRO A 27 -12.10 47.49 2.62
N LEU A 28 -11.74 48.12 3.73
CA LEU A 28 -10.68 47.66 4.61
C LEU A 28 -11.15 46.29 5.09
N THR A 29 -10.97 45.27 4.24
CA THR A 29 -10.79 43.92 4.70
C THR A 29 -9.55 44.04 5.57
N SER A 30 -9.78 44.13 6.88
CA SER A 30 -8.72 43.93 7.85
C SER A 30 -8.15 42.55 7.52
N GLY A 31 -7.01 42.55 6.83
CA GLY A 31 -6.32 41.32 6.44
C GLY A 31 -6.20 40.48 7.70
N VAL A 32 -6.68 39.25 7.64
CA VAL A 32 -6.59 38.32 8.76
C VAL A 32 -5.12 38.23 9.12
N ASN A 33 -4.76 38.56 10.36
CA ASN A 33 -3.40 38.37 10.82
C ASN A 33 -3.14 36.86 10.88
N LEU A 34 -2.49 36.31 9.84
CA LEU A 34 -2.24 34.88 9.68
C LEU A 34 -1.38 34.29 10.83
N GLN A 35 -0.65 35.12 11.58
CA GLN A 35 0.04 34.68 12.79
C GLN A 35 -0.94 34.25 13.90
N GLN A 36 -2.12 34.89 13.98
CA GLN A 36 -3.14 34.65 15.00
C GLN A 36 -4.12 33.51 14.64
N VAL A 37 -4.13 33.03 13.39
CA VAL A 37 -4.97 31.88 13.01
C VAL A 37 -4.37 30.60 13.59
N THR A 38 -5.09 29.97 14.51
CA THR A 38 -4.68 28.70 15.15
C THR A 38 -5.24 27.52 14.36
N GLY A 39 -4.34 26.69 13.84
CA GLY A 39 -4.65 25.38 13.27
C GLY A 39 -4.50 24.27 14.30
N PHE A 40 -4.53 23.01 13.85
CA PHE A 40 -4.10 21.88 14.67
C PHE A 40 -2.61 21.58 14.48
N ASP A 41 -1.94 21.23 15.57
CA ASP A 41 -0.51 20.86 15.64
C ASP A 41 -0.30 19.38 16.02
N LYS A 42 -1.39 18.64 16.19
CA LYS A 42 -1.43 17.20 16.39
C LYS A 42 -2.08 16.59 15.15
N GLY A 43 -1.32 15.86 14.35
CA GLY A 43 -1.77 15.25 13.11
C GLY A 43 -0.58 14.64 12.36
N PRO A 44 -0.84 14.01 11.21
CA PRO A 44 0.21 13.38 10.40
C PRO A 44 1.07 14.39 9.61
N SER A 45 0.72 15.67 9.60
CA SER A 45 1.42 16.68 8.81
C SER A 45 2.68 17.22 9.48
N TYR A 46 3.69 17.57 8.67
CA TYR A 46 5.01 18.04 9.14
C TYR A 46 5.00 19.41 9.84
N THR A 47 3.93 20.18 9.65
CA THR A 47 3.72 21.44 10.36
C THR A 47 2.23 21.68 10.60
N ASN A 48 1.92 22.70 11.40
CA ASN A 48 0.57 23.05 11.81
C ASN A 48 -0.36 23.25 10.61
N VAL A 49 -1.51 22.60 10.64
CA VAL A 49 -2.51 22.66 9.57
C VAL A 49 -3.65 23.58 9.96
N ILE A 50 -3.96 24.54 9.11
CA ILE A 50 -5.14 25.39 9.15
C ILE A 50 -6.15 24.84 8.13
N PRO A 51 -7.21 24.16 8.59
CA PRO A 51 -8.24 23.65 7.69
C PRO A 51 -9.06 24.80 7.12
N LEU A 52 -9.13 24.90 5.81
CA LEU A 52 -10.01 25.82 5.09
C LEU A 52 -11.35 25.16 4.90
N LYS A 53 -12.48 25.87 5.11
CA LYS A 53 -13.84 25.36 4.85
C LYS A 53 -14.15 25.29 3.35
N LYS A 54 -13.28 24.63 2.61
CA LYS A 54 -13.35 24.45 1.16
C LYS A 54 -13.38 22.96 0.84
N THR A 55 -13.67 22.62 -0.42
CA THR A 55 -13.46 21.29 -0.98
C THR A 55 -13.17 21.43 -2.47
N THR A 56 -12.23 20.64 -2.97
CA THR A 56 -12.04 20.44 -4.42
C THR A 56 -12.51 19.03 -4.79
N MET A 57 -13.40 18.93 -5.78
CA MET A 57 -13.91 17.67 -6.30
C MET A 57 -13.59 17.54 -7.79
N ILE A 58 -13.03 16.39 -8.15
CA ILE A 58 -12.60 16.07 -9.51
C ILE A 58 -13.39 14.86 -9.97
N GLN A 59 -13.98 14.92 -11.16
CA GLN A 59 -14.71 13.79 -11.72
C GLN A 59 -13.72 12.65 -11.94
N PHE A 60 -13.93 11.52 -11.26
CA PHE A 60 -13.13 10.32 -11.46
C PHE A 60 -13.25 9.85 -12.91
N ASP A 61 -12.11 9.53 -13.52
CA ASP A 61 -11.99 9.00 -14.87
C ASP A 61 -11.22 7.67 -14.80
N LYS A 62 -11.89 6.59 -15.16
CA LYS A 62 -11.30 5.24 -15.14
C LYS A 62 -10.60 4.87 -16.46
N ASP A 63 -10.72 5.72 -17.48
CA ASP A 63 -10.31 5.43 -18.86
C ASP A 63 -9.13 6.34 -19.31
N SER A 64 -8.80 7.41 -18.58
CA SER A 64 -7.67 8.30 -18.88
C SER A 64 -7.11 8.99 -17.64
N MET A 65 -5.84 9.45 -17.71
CA MET A 65 -5.15 10.17 -16.61
C MET A 65 -5.57 11.64 -16.45
N LEU A 66 -6.69 12.08 -17.06
CA LEU A 66 -7.10 13.48 -17.03
C LEU A 66 -7.43 13.93 -15.60
N ASP A 67 -8.11 13.08 -14.84
CA ASP A 67 -8.48 13.34 -13.46
C ASP A 67 -7.25 13.33 -12.54
N ASP A 68 -6.28 12.44 -12.77
CA ASP A 68 -5.00 12.42 -12.06
C ASP A 68 -4.20 13.71 -12.28
N TYR A 69 -4.03 14.17 -13.53
CA TYR A 69 -3.33 15.43 -13.80
C TYR A 69 -4.07 16.63 -13.23
N ALA A 70 -5.41 16.61 -13.24
CA ALA A 70 -6.22 17.63 -12.58
C ALA A 70 -6.01 17.60 -11.05
N TYR A 71 -5.94 16.41 -10.46
CA TYR A 71 -5.73 16.20 -9.03
C TYR A 71 -4.34 16.68 -8.62
N LEU A 72 -3.30 16.32 -9.37
CA LEU A 72 -1.92 16.81 -9.18
C LEU A 72 -1.83 18.34 -9.27
N ALA A 73 -2.49 18.96 -10.26
CA ALA A 73 -2.52 20.43 -10.38
C ALA A 73 -3.27 21.11 -9.24
N ALA A 74 -4.23 20.42 -8.62
CA ALA A 74 -4.98 20.90 -7.47
C ALA A 74 -4.26 20.67 -6.12
N VAL A 75 -3.23 19.82 -6.04
CA VAL A 75 -2.44 19.62 -4.80
C VAL A 75 -1.92 20.96 -4.24
N PRO A 76 -1.22 21.83 -4.99
CA PRO A 76 -0.74 23.10 -4.45
C PRO A 76 -1.83 24.12 -4.14
N THR A 77 -3.08 23.89 -4.56
CA THR A 77 -4.24 24.73 -4.14
C THR A 77 -4.93 24.17 -2.90
N ALA A 78 -4.88 22.85 -2.74
CA ALA A 78 -5.51 22.11 -1.66
C ALA A 78 -4.64 21.97 -0.42
N VAL A 79 -3.31 22.02 -0.55
CA VAL A 79 -2.35 22.03 0.55
C VAL A 79 -1.17 22.90 0.16
N PHE A 80 -0.91 23.98 0.92
CA PHE A 80 0.20 24.89 0.62
C PHE A 80 0.77 25.53 1.88
N LYS A 81 2.07 25.80 1.85
CA LYS A 81 2.82 26.39 2.97
C LYS A 81 2.81 27.91 2.92
N GLN A 82 2.29 28.56 3.94
CA GLN A 82 2.38 30.01 4.10
C GLN A 82 2.68 30.38 5.55
N ASN A 83 3.70 31.21 5.77
CA ASN A 83 4.14 31.63 7.11
C ASN A 83 4.41 30.45 8.07
N ASN A 84 5.06 29.40 7.54
CA ASN A 84 5.39 28.16 8.26
C ASN A 84 4.18 27.36 8.79
N LYS A 85 3.00 27.56 8.20
CA LYS A 85 1.79 26.76 8.45
C LYS A 85 1.29 26.19 7.12
N LEU A 86 0.68 25.03 7.16
CA LEU A 86 -0.05 24.47 6.03
C LEU A 86 -1.48 24.99 6.06
N PHE A 87 -1.94 25.55 4.95
CA PHE A 87 -3.35 25.76 4.70
C PHE A 87 -3.83 24.59 3.87
N SER A 88 -4.90 23.94 4.29
CA SER A 88 -5.36 22.74 3.59
C SER A 88 -6.88 22.55 3.59
N HIS A 89 -7.40 21.95 2.52
CA HIS A 89 -8.76 21.48 2.41
C HIS A 89 -8.83 20.06 1.80
N PRO A 90 -9.96 19.36 1.89
CA PRO A 90 -10.15 18.08 1.21
C PRO A 90 -10.07 18.20 -0.30
N LEU A 91 -9.23 17.35 -0.89
CA LEU A 91 -9.10 17.13 -2.33
C LEU A 91 -9.60 15.73 -2.65
N LEU A 92 -10.70 15.65 -3.39
CA LEU A 92 -11.51 14.43 -3.51
C LEU A 92 -11.76 14.11 -4.97
N PHE A 93 -11.90 12.82 -5.26
CA PHE A 93 -12.60 12.39 -6.46
C PHE A 93 -14.11 12.32 -6.21
N TYR A 94 -14.89 12.62 -7.25
CA TYR A 94 -16.33 12.47 -7.30
C TYR A 94 -16.69 11.35 -8.27
N GLU A 95 -17.53 10.44 -7.81
CA GLU A 95 -18.15 9.41 -8.63
C GLU A 95 -19.64 9.28 -8.27
N ASP A 96 -20.46 8.94 -9.27
CA ASP A 96 -21.87 8.67 -9.04
C ASP A 96 -22.04 7.35 -8.30
N GLU A 97 -23.15 7.24 -7.56
CA GLU A 97 -23.47 5.99 -6.85
C GLU A 97 -23.61 4.82 -7.84
N TYR A 98 -22.81 3.78 -7.62
CA TYR A 98 -22.93 2.54 -8.37
C TYR A 98 -24.08 1.68 -7.80
N LYS A 99 -25.23 1.73 -8.48
CA LYS A 99 -26.46 1.04 -8.05
C LYS A 99 -26.49 -0.40 -8.55
N SER A 100 -25.99 -1.34 -7.73
CA SER A 100 -26.18 -2.77 -7.97
C SER A 100 -27.06 -3.43 -6.93
N LYS A 101 -27.90 -4.37 -7.39
CA LYS A 101 -28.71 -5.23 -6.51
C LYS A 101 -27.92 -6.44 -6.00
N GLU A 102 -26.81 -6.78 -6.67
CA GLU A 102 -25.97 -7.92 -6.31
C GLU A 102 -24.85 -7.48 -5.34
N THR A 103 -24.72 -8.19 -4.23
CA THR A 103 -23.75 -7.88 -3.16
C THR A 103 -22.31 -7.94 -3.62
N LYS A 104 -21.99 -8.77 -4.62
CA LYS A 104 -20.64 -8.94 -5.16
C LYS A 104 -20.04 -7.67 -5.78
N TYR A 105 -20.86 -6.72 -6.23
CA TYR A 105 -20.37 -5.46 -6.83
C TYR A 105 -20.28 -4.29 -5.83
N ARG A 106 -20.40 -4.55 -4.52
CA ARG A 106 -20.31 -3.47 -3.51
C ARG A 106 -18.97 -2.73 -3.52
N THR A 107 -17.89 -3.38 -3.95
CA THR A 107 -16.56 -2.79 -4.14
C THR A 107 -16.53 -1.71 -5.23
N PHE A 108 -17.55 -1.62 -6.09
CA PHE A 108 -17.64 -0.65 -7.18
C PHE A 108 -18.40 0.62 -6.78
N ASN A 109 -18.81 0.75 -5.52
CA ASN A 109 -19.56 1.91 -5.03
C ASN A 109 -18.75 2.72 -4.00
N PRO A 110 -17.68 3.43 -4.40
CA PRO A 110 -16.88 4.24 -3.49
C PRO A 110 -17.65 5.47 -2.97
N ARG A 111 -18.76 5.82 -3.64
CA ARG A 111 -19.62 6.95 -3.28
C ARG A 111 -20.09 6.92 -1.83
N GLN A 112 -20.35 5.74 -1.27
CA GLN A 112 -20.81 5.63 0.12
C GLN A 112 -19.78 6.19 1.12
N GLY A 113 -18.50 5.89 0.93
CA GLY A 113 -17.45 6.40 1.81
C GLY A 113 -17.20 7.90 1.62
N LEU A 114 -17.29 8.38 0.38
CA LEU A 114 -17.27 9.81 0.07
C LEU A 114 -18.42 10.55 0.78
N ASP A 115 -19.63 9.98 0.77
CA ASP A 115 -20.79 10.58 1.44
C ASP A 115 -20.57 10.71 2.95
N TYR A 116 -20.06 9.67 3.61
CA TYR A 116 -19.73 9.73 5.03
C TYR A 116 -18.66 10.76 5.36
N PHE A 117 -17.60 10.84 4.54
CA PHE A 117 -16.57 11.85 4.73
C PHE A 117 -17.14 13.27 4.59
N MET A 118 -17.95 13.50 3.55
CA MET A 118 -18.55 14.81 3.32
C MET A 118 -19.56 15.19 4.41
N GLU A 119 -20.29 14.23 5.00
CA GLU A 119 -21.14 14.50 6.17
C GLU A 119 -20.33 15.06 7.35
N ASP A 120 -19.21 14.41 7.69
CA ASP A 120 -18.30 14.85 8.74
C ASP A 120 -17.72 16.25 8.42
N TRP A 121 -17.30 16.46 7.16
CA TRP A 121 -16.69 17.72 6.72
C TRP A 121 -17.68 18.90 6.67
N MET A 122 -18.89 18.66 6.18
CA MET A 122 -19.97 19.65 6.20
C MET A 122 -20.33 20.01 7.65
N SER A 123 -20.38 19.02 8.54
CA SER A 123 -20.61 19.24 9.98
C SER A 123 -19.53 20.12 10.60
N TYR A 124 -18.25 19.84 10.31
CA TYR A 124 -17.12 20.67 10.75
C TYR A 124 -17.23 22.11 10.22
N SER A 125 -17.69 22.26 8.98
CA SER A 125 -17.85 23.56 8.33
C SER A 125 -19.06 24.35 8.85
N GLY A 126 -19.96 23.73 9.62
CA GLY A 126 -21.20 24.35 10.12
C GLY A 126 -22.36 24.26 9.12
N GLY A 127 -22.37 23.22 8.29
CA GLY A 127 -23.40 22.93 7.28
C GLY A 127 -23.26 23.70 5.97
N LYS A 128 -22.24 24.56 5.82
CA LYS A 128 -21.96 25.29 4.58
C LYS A 128 -20.48 25.56 4.40
N LEU A 129 -19.94 25.24 3.23
CA LEU A 129 -18.56 25.56 2.83
C LEU A 129 -18.45 27.02 2.42
N ASP A 130 -17.26 27.59 2.56
CA ASP A 130 -16.93 28.90 1.99
C ASP A 130 -16.79 28.79 0.46
N GLN A 131 -16.14 27.73 -0.04
CA GLN A 131 -15.97 27.52 -1.48
C GLN A 131 -15.98 26.03 -1.84
N MET A 132 -16.45 25.70 -3.04
CA MET A 132 -16.29 24.39 -3.64
C MET A 132 -15.78 24.53 -5.08
N THR A 133 -14.66 23.88 -5.39
CA THR A 133 -14.11 23.79 -6.74
C THR A 133 -14.54 22.46 -7.36
N LEU A 134 -15.15 22.51 -8.54
CA LEU A 134 -15.65 21.37 -9.29
C LEU A 134 -14.88 21.28 -10.61
N ILE A 135 -14.09 20.23 -10.80
CA ILE A 135 -13.35 19.97 -12.04
C ILE A 135 -14.01 18.81 -12.77
N ASN A 136 -14.61 19.10 -13.92
CA ASN A 136 -15.40 18.15 -14.72
C ASN A 136 -16.57 17.49 -13.96
N VAL A 137 -16.92 17.96 -12.76
CA VAL A 137 -18.07 17.51 -11.99
C VAL A 137 -19.27 18.43 -12.27
N PRO A 138 -20.36 17.94 -12.87
CA PRO A 138 -21.55 18.76 -13.05
C PRO A 138 -22.14 19.18 -11.70
N GLN A 139 -22.30 20.48 -11.47
CA GLN A 139 -22.83 21.02 -10.20
C GLN A 139 -24.18 20.40 -9.80
N GLY A 140 -25.05 20.09 -10.77
CA GLY A 140 -26.35 19.47 -10.51
C GLY A 140 -26.28 18.03 -9.96
N LYS A 141 -25.11 17.38 -10.01
CA LYS A 141 -24.89 16.06 -9.40
C LYS A 141 -24.48 16.14 -7.93
N ILE A 142 -24.02 17.32 -7.47
CA ILE A 142 -23.66 17.53 -6.07
C ILE A 142 -24.92 17.47 -5.20
N PRO A 143 -24.94 16.64 -4.15
CA PRO A 143 -26.04 16.61 -3.19
C PRO A 143 -26.36 17.99 -2.62
N SER A 144 -27.66 18.28 -2.44
CA SER A 144 -28.12 19.61 -1.99
C SER A 144 -27.63 19.99 -0.58
N ASN A 145 -27.26 19.00 0.23
CA ASN A 145 -26.65 19.18 1.55
C ASN A 145 -25.15 19.49 1.50
N TRP A 146 -24.48 19.40 0.35
CA TRP A 146 -23.08 19.81 0.17
C TRP A 146 -23.01 21.22 -0.44
N ASN A 147 -23.50 22.20 0.33
CA ASN A 147 -23.65 23.58 -0.14
C ASN A 147 -22.38 24.41 0.12
N ALA A 148 -21.99 25.25 -0.84
CA ALA A 148 -20.93 26.24 -0.72
C ALA A 148 -21.45 27.67 -0.95
N ARG A 149 -20.78 28.68 -0.40
CA ARG A 149 -21.11 30.09 -0.70
C ARG A 149 -20.70 30.45 -2.13
N GLU A 150 -19.55 29.93 -2.56
CA GLU A 150 -18.96 30.15 -3.87
C GLU A 150 -18.64 28.81 -4.55
N TYR A 151 -18.87 28.76 -5.86
CA TYR A 151 -18.55 27.61 -6.70
C TYR A 151 -17.61 28.04 -7.81
N THR A 152 -16.51 27.32 -7.96
CA THR A 152 -15.58 27.45 -9.07
C THR A 152 -15.74 26.21 -9.95
N ILE A 153 -16.15 26.38 -11.21
CA ILE A 153 -16.43 25.26 -12.11
C ILE A 153 -15.43 25.31 -13.26
N ILE A 154 -14.61 24.27 -13.38
CA ILE A 154 -13.62 24.09 -14.44
C ILE A 154 -14.07 22.89 -15.27
N ASN A 155 -14.38 23.10 -16.55
CA ASN A 155 -14.74 22.04 -17.49
C ASN A 155 -13.75 22.03 -18.65
N SER A 156 -12.90 21.02 -18.72
CA SER A 156 -11.88 20.89 -19.77
C SER A 156 -11.42 19.45 -19.90
N ASN A 157 -11.09 19.07 -21.14
CA ASN A 157 -10.47 17.78 -21.45
C ASN A 157 -8.94 17.89 -21.63
N SER A 158 -8.36 19.05 -21.28
CA SER A 158 -6.94 19.35 -21.40
C SER A 158 -6.33 19.57 -20.02
N PRO A 159 -5.33 18.78 -19.59
CA PRO A 159 -4.66 18.98 -18.30
C PRO A 159 -3.98 20.35 -18.23
N PHE A 160 -3.48 20.87 -19.35
CA PHE A 160 -2.85 22.20 -19.45
C PHE A 160 -3.83 23.32 -19.11
N GLU A 161 -5.06 23.23 -19.63
CA GLU A 161 -6.10 24.24 -19.38
C GLU A 161 -6.63 24.14 -17.94
N ILE A 162 -6.80 22.92 -17.41
CA ILE A 162 -7.19 22.74 -15.99
C ILE A 162 -6.15 23.37 -15.06
N ALA A 163 -4.87 23.10 -15.28
CA ALA A 163 -3.79 23.69 -14.50
C ALA A 163 -3.77 25.22 -14.59
N LYS A 164 -4.01 25.79 -15.78
CA LYS A 164 -4.12 27.24 -15.97
C LYS A 164 -5.30 27.83 -15.21
N GLU A 165 -6.50 27.25 -15.33
CA GLU A 165 -7.69 27.79 -14.66
C GLU A 165 -7.57 27.71 -13.14
N LEU A 166 -6.99 26.62 -12.60
CA LEU A 166 -6.66 26.53 -11.17
C LEU A 166 -5.66 27.62 -10.76
N ALA A 167 -4.57 27.78 -11.52
CA ALA A 167 -3.53 28.76 -11.21
C ALA A 167 -4.05 30.21 -11.22
N LEU A 168 -4.84 30.58 -12.23
CA LEU A 168 -5.39 31.94 -12.35
C LEU A 168 -6.53 32.21 -11.38
N HIS A 169 -7.18 31.16 -10.87
CA HIS A 169 -8.21 31.27 -9.86
C HIS A 169 -7.63 31.47 -8.44
N ASP A 170 -6.66 30.65 -8.04
CA ASP A 170 -6.16 30.63 -6.66
C ASP A 170 -4.98 31.59 -6.39
N TRP A 171 -4.27 32.04 -7.43
CA TRP A 171 -3.22 33.05 -7.31
C TRP A 171 -3.59 34.36 -8.02
N SER A 172 -3.49 35.48 -7.32
CA SER A 172 -3.48 36.81 -7.94
C SER A 172 -2.10 37.23 -8.42
N HIS A 173 -1.05 36.65 -7.81
CA HIS A 173 0.38 36.87 -8.11
C HIS A 173 1.15 35.67 -7.57
N SER A 174 2.22 35.25 -8.25
CA SER A 174 3.16 34.27 -7.72
C SER A 174 4.58 34.57 -8.15
N ASP A 175 5.53 34.66 -7.22
CA ASP A 175 6.95 34.83 -7.58
C ASP A 175 7.57 33.56 -8.18
N ASN A 176 6.99 32.39 -7.90
CA ASN A 176 7.48 31.08 -8.31
C ASN A 176 6.43 30.33 -9.13
N ALA A 177 6.85 29.48 -10.05
CA ALA A 177 6.01 28.44 -10.64
C ALA A 177 6.81 27.14 -10.76
N VAL A 178 6.12 26.00 -10.67
CA VAL A 178 6.70 24.70 -10.99
C VAL A 178 6.16 24.27 -12.34
N VAL A 179 7.04 23.91 -13.26
CA VAL A 179 6.68 23.44 -14.61
C VAL A 179 7.17 22.00 -14.77
N THR A 180 6.27 21.10 -15.15
CA THR A 180 6.60 19.69 -15.37
C THR A 180 6.29 19.27 -16.80
N VAL A 181 7.06 18.31 -17.31
CA VAL A 181 6.85 17.73 -18.63
C VAL A 181 5.87 16.57 -18.54
N ILE A 182 4.81 16.59 -19.35
CA ILE A 182 3.82 15.51 -19.38
C ILE A 182 3.42 15.15 -20.82
N LYS A 183 2.87 13.95 -20.97
CA LYS A 183 2.03 13.57 -22.11
C LYS A 183 0.61 13.25 -21.64
N GLU A 184 -0.36 13.58 -22.49
CA GLU A 184 -1.77 13.26 -22.27
C GLU A 184 -2.05 11.76 -22.49
N LYS A 185 -1.24 11.09 -23.31
CA LYS A 185 -1.32 9.67 -23.62
C LYS A 185 0.07 9.09 -23.86
N TYR A 186 0.32 7.92 -23.30
CA TYR A 186 1.53 7.14 -23.55
C TYR A 186 1.19 5.94 -24.43
N ASN A 187 2.14 5.53 -25.27
CA ASN A 187 1.99 4.34 -26.09
C ASN A 187 2.54 3.14 -25.32
N ASN A 188 1.74 2.08 -25.18
CA ASN A 188 2.26 0.79 -24.73
C ASN A 188 3.27 0.28 -25.77
N PRO A 189 4.56 0.09 -25.41
CA PRO A 189 5.57 -0.35 -26.35
C PRO A 189 5.37 -1.80 -26.82
N ALA A 190 4.61 -2.61 -26.07
CA ALA A 190 4.23 -3.99 -26.36
C ALA A 190 5.42 -4.87 -26.80
N ILE A 191 6.61 -4.59 -26.25
CA ILE A 191 7.84 -5.31 -26.62
C ILE A 191 7.76 -6.69 -25.99
N LYS A 192 7.76 -7.73 -26.82
CA LYS A 192 7.78 -9.12 -26.36
C LYS A 192 9.20 -9.64 -26.35
N THR A 193 9.57 -10.23 -25.24
CA THR A 193 10.83 -10.94 -25.06
C THR A 193 10.54 -12.40 -24.79
N SER A 194 11.25 -13.29 -25.47
CA SER A 194 11.26 -14.70 -25.14
C SER A 194 12.65 -15.31 -25.33
N GLY A 195 12.85 -16.51 -24.79
CA GLY A 195 14.06 -17.28 -24.95
C GLY A 195 13.93 -18.67 -24.37
N GLU A 196 14.98 -19.46 -24.54
CA GLU A 196 15.11 -20.80 -23.99
C GLU A 196 16.46 -20.99 -23.30
N ILE A 197 16.48 -21.76 -22.23
CA ILE A 197 17.70 -22.16 -21.52
C ILE A 197 17.72 -23.68 -21.43
N LYS A 198 18.79 -24.30 -21.92
CA LYS A 198 19.01 -25.76 -21.86
C LYS A 198 20.06 -26.08 -20.82
N ARG A 199 19.76 -27.01 -19.92
CA ARG A 199 20.63 -27.45 -18.83
C ARG A 199 20.42 -28.94 -18.54
N THR A 200 21.27 -29.47 -17.68
CA THR A 200 21.25 -30.85 -17.22
C THR A 200 21.32 -30.85 -15.70
N ILE A 201 20.45 -31.62 -15.05
CA ILE A 201 20.60 -31.97 -13.63
C ILE A 201 21.34 -33.32 -13.55
N LYS A 202 22.34 -33.39 -12.69
CA LYS A 202 23.15 -34.60 -12.53
C LYS A 202 22.42 -35.65 -11.73
N THR A 203 22.78 -36.92 -11.94
CA THR A 203 22.40 -38.02 -11.04
C THR A 203 22.66 -37.63 -9.59
N ALA A 204 21.60 -37.64 -8.79
CA ALA A 204 21.61 -37.18 -7.41
C ALA A 204 20.49 -37.88 -6.64
N GLN A 205 20.67 -38.01 -5.34
CA GLN A 205 19.69 -38.65 -4.46
C GLN A 205 19.16 -37.61 -3.48
N VAL A 206 17.86 -37.68 -3.20
CA VAL A 206 17.26 -36.94 -2.10
C VAL A 206 17.91 -37.38 -0.81
N LYS A 207 18.30 -36.41 0.02
CA LYS A 207 18.83 -36.71 1.35
C LYS A 207 17.73 -36.55 2.38
N GLU A 208 17.40 -37.65 3.04
CA GLU A 208 16.44 -37.69 4.13
C GLU A 208 17.15 -37.74 5.49
N GLU A 209 16.66 -36.94 6.44
CA GLU A 209 17.10 -36.94 7.83
C GLU A 209 15.89 -37.06 8.75
N HIS A 210 15.97 -37.94 9.75
CA HIS A 210 14.89 -38.17 10.70
C HIS A 210 15.30 -37.68 12.08
N PHE A 211 14.49 -36.79 12.66
CA PHE A 211 14.72 -36.23 13.98
C PHE A 211 13.62 -36.63 14.96
N THR A 212 14.05 -36.96 16.17
CA THR A 212 13.16 -37.06 17.33
C THR A 212 13.35 -35.82 18.19
N MET A 213 12.32 -34.99 18.27
CA MET A 213 12.32 -33.74 19.04
C MET A 213 11.45 -33.87 20.28
N GLN A 214 11.82 -33.16 21.36
CA GLN A 214 10.96 -33.07 22.54
C GLN A 214 9.72 -32.23 22.21
N ARG A 215 8.58 -32.58 22.81
CA ARG A 215 7.39 -31.72 22.70
C ARG A 215 7.57 -30.43 23.49
N PRO A 216 7.28 -29.27 22.91
CA PRO A 216 7.22 -28.03 23.67
C PRO A 216 6.06 -28.08 24.67
N ILE A 217 6.27 -27.46 25.81
CA ILE A 217 5.23 -27.26 26.81
C ILE A 217 4.51 -25.94 26.50
N ILE A 218 3.18 -25.97 26.52
CA ILE A 218 2.35 -24.80 26.25
C ILE A 218 2.75 -23.64 27.17
N GLY A 219 3.16 -22.51 26.59
CA GLY A 219 3.53 -21.30 27.33
C GLY A 219 4.95 -21.27 27.90
N LEU A 220 5.75 -22.33 27.76
CA LEU A 220 7.16 -22.37 28.19
C LEU A 220 8.18 -22.15 27.06
N GLY A 221 7.72 -22.04 25.81
CA GLY A 221 8.57 -21.75 24.64
C GLY A 221 8.72 -22.94 23.68
N ALA A 222 9.41 -22.69 22.57
CA ALA A 222 9.62 -23.68 21.52
C ALA A 222 10.82 -24.61 21.81
N THR A 223 10.82 -25.77 21.18
CA THR A 223 11.95 -26.72 21.20
C THR A 223 12.69 -26.69 19.87
N TYR A 224 14.02 -26.73 19.91
CA TYR A 224 14.86 -26.52 18.73
C TYR A 224 15.75 -27.73 18.40
N LYS A 225 16.04 -27.91 17.12
CA LYS A 225 16.97 -28.93 16.61
C LYS A 225 17.77 -28.39 15.44
N THR A 226 19.09 -28.25 15.64
CA THR A 226 20.02 -27.89 14.57
C THR A 226 20.37 -29.09 13.69
N PHE A 227 20.50 -28.84 12.38
CA PHE A 227 21.01 -29.78 11.37
C PHE A 227 21.89 -29.04 10.34
N GLN A 228 22.55 -29.77 9.44
CA GLN A 228 23.58 -29.22 8.55
C GLN A 228 23.19 -29.35 7.08
N ILE A 229 23.26 -28.25 6.35
CA ILE A 229 23.15 -28.21 4.89
C ILE A 229 24.44 -27.60 4.33
N ASN A 230 25.44 -28.45 4.06
CA ASN A 230 26.75 -28.00 3.55
C ASN A 230 27.02 -28.44 2.10
N ASP A 231 26.15 -29.27 1.55
CA ASP A 231 26.32 -29.80 0.19
C ASP A 231 25.51 -28.97 -0.79
N HIS A 232 26.23 -28.31 -1.71
CA HIS A 232 25.69 -27.35 -2.66
C HIS A 232 24.88 -27.99 -3.79
N GLN A 233 24.82 -29.34 -3.86
CA GLN A 233 23.91 -30.03 -4.77
C GLN A 233 22.44 -29.84 -4.37
N TYR A 234 22.16 -29.58 -3.09
CA TYR A 234 20.79 -29.41 -2.59
C TYR A 234 20.36 -27.94 -2.68
N LYS A 235 19.14 -27.71 -3.19
CA LYS A 235 18.61 -26.35 -3.43
C LYS A 235 17.30 -26.05 -2.71
N TYR A 236 16.61 -27.07 -2.25
CA TYR A 236 15.36 -26.93 -1.52
C TYR A 236 15.35 -27.81 -0.28
N VAL A 237 14.80 -27.31 0.82
CA VAL A 237 14.59 -28.07 2.05
C VAL A 237 13.10 -28.18 2.34
N LEU A 238 12.66 -29.39 2.68
CA LEU A 238 11.32 -29.70 3.17
C LEU A 238 11.43 -30.30 4.56
N ALA A 239 10.53 -29.94 5.47
CA ALA A 239 10.43 -30.56 6.77
C ALA A 239 8.96 -30.83 7.13
N GLN A 240 8.66 -32.08 7.49
CA GLN A 240 7.33 -32.51 7.87
C GLN A 240 7.34 -33.03 9.30
N MET A 241 6.43 -32.51 10.12
CA MET A 241 6.19 -33.00 11.47
C MET A 241 4.91 -33.84 11.50
N LYS A 242 4.93 -34.97 12.22
CA LYS A 242 3.75 -35.83 12.42
C LYS A 242 3.52 -36.11 13.91
N TRP A 243 2.27 -36.06 14.36
CA TRP A 243 1.87 -36.40 15.73
C TRP A 243 0.46 -36.98 15.81
N LYS A 244 0.04 -37.50 16.97
CA LYS A 244 -1.23 -38.24 17.11
C LYS A 244 -2.24 -37.54 18.01
N GLU A 245 -1.78 -36.64 18.84
CA GLU A 245 -2.55 -36.01 19.91
C GLU A 245 -3.18 -34.70 19.44
N LYS A 246 -4.22 -34.23 20.16
CA LYS A 246 -5.08 -33.14 19.69
C LYS A 246 -4.52 -31.73 19.98
N GLU A 247 -3.34 -31.64 20.57
CA GLU A 247 -2.64 -30.39 20.80
C GLU A 247 -2.18 -29.76 19.48
N ASP A 248 -2.13 -28.44 19.49
CA ASP A 248 -1.72 -27.56 18.41
C ASP A 248 -0.20 -27.39 18.46
N TYR A 249 0.51 -27.98 17.50
CA TYR A 249 1.94 -27.79 17.35
C TYR A 249 2.23 -27.17 15.99
N ASP A 250 3.03 -26.12 16.00
CA ASP A 250 3.48 -25.44 14.81
C ASP A 250 4.94 -25.82 14.53
N LEU A 251 5.24 -26.15 13.28
CA LEU A 251 6.60 -26.39 12.81
C LEU A 251 7.17 -25.12 12.19
N GLN A 252 8.41 -24.77 12.54
CA GLN A 252 9.16 -23.69 11.90
C GLN A 252 10.54 -24.14 11.45
N ILE A 253 11.06 -23.48 10.42
CA ILE A 253 12.41 -23.68 9.91
C ILE A 253 13.14 -22.33 9.82
N TYR A 254 14.41 -22.35 10.23
CA TYR A 254 15.28 -21.19 10.35
C TYR A 254 16.51 -21.38 9.46
N ASP A 255 16.80 -20.34 8.69
CA ASP A 255 18.02 -20.16 7.93
C ASP A 255 19.05 -19.41 8.79
N PRO A 256 20.35 -19.76 8.71
CA PRO A 256 21.40 -19.20 9.56
C PRO A 256 21.57 -17.67 9.46
N GLU A 257 21.24 -17.05 8.33
CA GLU A 257 21.42 -15.60 8.11
C GLU A 257 20.10 -14.83 8.06
N LEU A 258 19.00 -15.49 7.69
CA LEU A 258 17.69 -14.87 7.60
C LEU A 258 16.86 -14.99 8.87
N GLY A 259 17.16 -15.96 9.74
CA GLY A 259 16.30 -16.33 10.87
C GLY A 259 15.13 -17.19 10.41
N MET A 260 13.93 -16.99 10.99
CA MET A 260 12.76 -17.80 10.64
C MET A 260 12.34 -17.53 9.18
N VAL A 261 12.46 -18.53 8.30
CA VAL A 261 12.08 -18.37 6.89
C VAL A 261 10.64 -18.80 6.62
N LYS A 262 10.17 -19.86 7.31
CA LYS A 262 8.80 -20.36 7.21
C LYS A 262 8.32 -20.89 8.55
N ALA A 263 7.05 -20.61 8.84
CA ALA A 263 6.29 -21.25 9.89
C ALA A 263 5.05 -21.87 9.26
N SER A 264 4.72 -23.08 9.69
CA SER A 264 3.44 -23.72 9.46
C SER A 264 2.54 -23.35 10.63
N ALA A 265 1.36 -22.80 10.32
CA ALA A 265 0.33 -22.47 11.31
C ALA A 265 -1.05 -22.76 10.71
N ASP A 266 -1.12 -23.84 9.92
CA ASP A 266 -2.34 -24.23 9.25
C ASP A 266 -3.31 -24.83 10.28
N SER A 267 -4.60 -24.60 10.06
CA SER A 267 -5.61 -25.36 10.78
C SER A 267 -5.50 -26.80 10.30
N TYR A 268 -4.88 -27.71 11.06
CA TYR A 268 -4.82 -29.14 10.73
C TYR A 268 -6.23 -29.65 10.43
N SER A 269 -6.49 -29.79 9.13
CA SER A 269 -7.82 -30.08 8.57
C SER A 269 -8.19 -31.56 8.70
N SER A 270 -7.26 -32.39 9.18
CA SER A 270 -7.50 -33.81 9.38
C SER A 270 -8.42 -34.04 10.58
N PRO A 271 -9.62 -34.61 10.39
CA PRO A 271 -10.53 -34.95 11.50
C PRO A 271 -9.96 -36.04 12.41
N TYR A 272 -8.93 -36.76 11.97
CA TYR A 272 -8.31 -37.88 12.68
C TYR A 272 -6.78 -37.86 12.56
N PRO A 273 -6.05 -38.36 13.57
CA PRO A 273 -4.59 -38.48 13.52
C PRO A 273 -4.12 -39.51 12.45
N PRO A 274 -2.86 -39.42 11.98
CA PRO A 274 -1.83 -38.48 12.42
C PRO A 274 -2.07 -37.07 11.87
N TYR A 275 -1.88 -36.08 12.74
CA TYR A 275 -1.81 -34.67 12.35
C TYR A 275 -0.44 -34.40 11.72
N LYS A 276 -0.38 -33.43 10.81
CA LYS A 276 0.84 -33.06 10.08
C LYS A 276 0.95 -31.55 9.91
N GLU A 277 2.16 -31.04 10.07
CA GLU A 277 2.58 -29.69 9.64
C GLU A 277 3.71 -29.83 8.64
N LEU A 278 3.84 -28.84 7.75
CA LEU A 278 4.81 -28.87 6.67
C LEU A 278 5.40 -27.48 6.44
N VAL A 279 6.73 -27.42 6.40
CA VAL A 279 7.46 -26.23 5.99
C VAL A 279 8.42 -26.57 4.86
N GLY A 280 8.71 -25.59 4.03
CA GLY A 280 9.71 -25.69 2.99
C GLY A 280 10.22 -24.32 2.59
N SER A 281 11.42 -24.31 2.02
CA SER A 281 12.09 -23.09 1.55
C SER A 281 13.17 -23.45 0.54
N TYR A 282 13.38 -22.58 -0.43
CA TYR A 282 14.67 -22.46 -1.11
C TYR A 282 15.82 -22.29 -0.11
N ILE A 283 16.96 -22.92 -0.39
CA ILE A 283 18.16 -22.86 0.46
C ILE A 283 18.99 -21.64 0.03
N SER A 284 18.72 -20.49 0.65
CA SER A 284 19.46 -19.25 0.40
C SER A 284 20.88 -19.30 0.98
N ASN A 285 21.06 -19.90 2.17
CA ASN A 285 22.36 -20.00 2.83
C ASN A 285 22.70 -21.43 3.26
N TYR A 286 23.99 -21.78 3.19
CA TYR A 286 24.49 -23.10 3.60
C TYR A 286 25.09 -23.02 5.02
N GLY A 287 24.99 -24.11 5.77
CA GLY A 287 25.50 -24.20 7.15
C GLY A 287 24.50 -24.77 8.14
N ASN A 288 24.47 -24.17 9.34
CA ASN A 288 23.64 -24.61 10.46
C ASN A 288 22.19 -24.14 10.29
N TRP A 289 21.31 -25.03 9.86
CA TRP A 289 19.87 -24.78 9.85
C TRP A 289 19.22 -25.26 11.14
N GLU A 290 18.06 -24.70 11.50
CA GLU A 290 17.36 -25.06 12.73
C GLU A 290 15.88 -25.31 12.50
N LEU A 291 15.39 -26.41 13.06
CA LEU A 291 13.96 -26.72 13.19
C LEU A 291 13.48 -26.28 14.56
N SER A 292 12.25 -25.78 14.62
CA SER A 292 11.57 -25.41 15.86
C SER A 292 10.17 -25.98 15.89
N ILE A 293 9.74 -26.41 17.07
CA ILE A 293 8.35 -26.80 17.34
C ILE A 293 7.85 -25.93 18.48
N SER A 294 6.74 -25.23 18.27
CA SER A 294 6.03 -24.47 19.32
C SER A 294 4.65 -25.05 19.59
N ALA A 295 4.13 -24.88 20.80
CA ALA A 295 2.75 -25.21 21.14
C ALA A 295 1.96 -23.94 21.48
N ILE A 296 0.85 -23.72 20.79
CA ILE A 296 -0.05 -22.59 21.02
C ILE A 296 -1.31 -23.06 21.76
N GLN A 297 -1.80 -22.24 22.71
CA GLN A 297 -3.11 -22.49 23.30
C GLN A 297 -4.21 -22.27 22.27
N LYS A 298 -4.98 -23.33 22.00
CA LYS A 298 -6.07 -23.37 21.03
C LYS A 298 -6.98 -22.12 21.08
N LYS A 299 -7.18 -21.45 19.94
CA LYS A 299 -8.46 -20.76 19.68
C LYS A 299 -9.49 -21.86 19.37
N SER A 300 -10.43 -22.12 20.27
CA SER A 300 -11.28 -23.33 20.21
C SER A 300 -11.88 -23.56 18.81
N ILE A 301 -11.68 -24.75 18.24
CA ILE A 301 -12.51 -25.26 17.14
C ILE A 301 -13.93 -25.32 17.67
N SER A 302 -14.85 -24.54 17.09
CA SER A 302 -16.27 -24.64 17.37
C SER A 302 -16.78 -25.97 16.82
N ASN A 303 -16.65 -27.04 17.59
CA ASN A 303 -17.49 -28.20 17.36
C ASN A 303 -18.91 -27.78 17.72
N ASN A 304 -19.76 -27.70 16.70
CA ASN A 304 -21.15 -27.24 16.80
C ASN A 304 -22.06 -28.08 17.71
N ASN A 305 -21.54 -29.08 18.42
CA ASN A 305 -22.35 -29.89 19.31
C ASN A 305 -21.69 -30.00 20.69
N GLU A 306 -22.44 -29.51 21.68
CA GLU A 306 -22.47 -29.90 23.11
C GLU A 306 -21.76 -29.06 24.18
N LYS A 307 -21.06 -27.95 23.91
CA LYS A 307 -20.59 -27.07 25.01
C LYS A 307 -20.78 -25.59 24.75
N GLY A 308 -21.28 -24.89 25.77
CA GLY A 308 -21.54 -23.45 25.71
C GLY A 308 -20.25 -22.64 25.48
N LYS A 309 -20.35 -21.48 24.85
CA LYS A 309 -19.24 -20.59 24.43
C LYS A 309 -18.23 -20.26 25.56
N MET A 310 -18.66 -20.27 26.83
CA MET A 310 -17.77 -20.10 28.00
C MET A 310 -17.13 -21.40 28.48
N GLU A 311 -17.80 -22.53 28.26
CA GLU A 311 -17.35 -23.87 28.65
C GLU A 311 -16.31 -24.41 27.67
N SER A 312 -16.34 -23.95 26.40
CA SER A 312 -15.30 -24.19 25.40
C SER A 312 -14.04 -23.36 25.62
N MET A 313 -14.14 -22.19 26.27
CA MET A 313 -13.00 -21.35 26.67
C MET A 313 -12.26 -21.88 27.92
N CYS A 314 -12.93 -22.73 28.70
CA CYS A 314 -12.40 -23.30 29.94
C CYS A 314 -12.15 -24.82 29.82
N PHE A 315 -11.71 -25.30 28.65
CA PHE A 315 -11.23 -26.68 28.58
C PHE A 315 -9.88 -26.79 29.26
N TYR A 316 -9.96 -27.29 30.49
CA TYR A 316 -8.94 -28.00 31.26
C TYR A 316 -7.59 -28.13 30.54
N SER A 317 -6.67 -27.22 30.87
CA SER A 317 -5.31 -27.66 31.15
C SER A 317 -5.47 -28.76 32.22
N THR A 318 -5.31 -30.02 31.85
CA THR A 318 -4.90 -31.01 32.85
C THR A 318 -3.73 -30.36 33.59
N PRO A 319 -3.80 -30.16 34.92
CA PRO A 319 -2.70 -29.54 35.62
C PRO A 319 -1.46 -30.35 35.28
N GLU A 320 -0.49 -29.68 34.64
CA GLU A 320 0.75 -30.33 34.29
C GLU A 320 1.35 -30.96 35.54
N PRO A 321 1.94 -32.16 35.43
CA PRO A 321 2.65 -32.74 36.55
C PRO A 321 3.70 -31.73 37.02
N THR A 322 3.56 -31.21 38.24
CA THR A 322 4.55 -30.32 38.83
C THR A 322 5.60 -31.13 39.59
N GLY A 323 6.86 -30.68 39.57
CA GLY A 323 7.98 -31.36 40.20
C GLY A 323 8.63 -32.44 39.33
N LEU A 324 9.31 -33.42 39.94
CA LEU A 324 10.09 -34.45 39.25
C LEU A 324 9.30 -35.26 38.19
N LEU A 325 7.97 -35.33 38.28
CA LEU A 325 7.10 -36.03 37.33
C LEU A 325 7.04 -35.38 35.94
N ALA A 326 7.30 -34.07 35.81
CA ALA A 326 7.43 -33.39 34.51
C ALA A 326 8.62 -33.91 33.69
N LEU A 327 9.69 -34.33 34.37
CA LEU A 327 10.92 -34.85 33.76
C LEU A 327 10.76 -36.26 33.17
N PHE A 328 9.68 -36.97 33.51
CA PHE A 328 9.45 -38.37 33.12
C PHE A 328 8.39 -38.54 32.03
N ASN A 329 7.76 -37.45 31.55
CA ASN A 329 6.67 -37.50 30.57
C ASN A 329 7.00 -36.71 29.29
N HIS A 330 8.25 -36.79 28.82
CA HIS A 330 8.67 -36.17 27.56
C HIS A 330 8.24 -37.05 26.38
N ASN A 331 6.96 -36.99 26.03
CA ASN A 331 6.52 -37.51 24.74
C ASN A 331 7.29 -36.76 23.63
N THR A 332 7.89 -37.49 22.70
CA THR A 332 8.64 -36.93 21.58
C THR A 332 7.74 -36.79 20.33
N MET A 333 8.22 -36.02 19.35
CA MET A 333 7.64 -35.91 18.01
C MET A 333 8.69 -36.26 16.97
N THR A 334 8.23 -36.76 15.83
CA THR A 334 9.09 -37.06 14.68
C THR A 334 9.00 -35.93 13.67
N VAL A 335 10.16 -35.44 13.25
CA VAL A 335 10.29 -34.50 12.14
C VAL A 335 11.18 -35.13 11.08
N ASP A 336 10.63 -35.27 9.87
CA ASP A 336 11.31 -35.79 8.70
C ASP A 336 11.76 -34.59 7.85
N VAL A 337 13.04 -34.53 7.49
CA VAL A 337 13.62 -33.51 6.62
C VAL A 337 14.07 -34.14 5.32
N ALA A 338 13.72 -33.52 4.19
CA ALA A 338 14.25 -33.89 2.88
C ALA A 338 14.98 -32.70 2.24
N LEU A 339 16.18 -32.96 1.71
CA LEU A 339 16.94 -32.02 0.90
C LEU A 339 16.85 -32.44 -0.57
N LEU A 340 16.31 -31.54 -1.40
CA LEU A 340 16.06 -31.81 -2.82
C LEU A 340 17.25 -31.37 -3.68
N PRO A 341 17.83 -32.26 -4.49
CA PRO A 341 18.94 -31.91 -5.36
C PRO A 341 18.46 -31.02 -6.50
N GLY A 342 19.28 -30.05 -6.91
CA GLY A 342 18.90 -29.08 -7.92
C GLY A 342 20.07 -28.26 -8.47
N VAL A 343 19.72 -27.31 -9.33
CA VAL A 343 20.64 -26.38 -9.98
C VAL A 343 20.01 -25.00 -10.10
N ASP A 344 20.78 -23.97 -9.74
CA ASP A 344 20.42 -22.58 -9.97
C ASP A 344 20.90 -22.16 -11.36
N ILE A 345 20.02 -21.52 -12.12
CA ILE A 345 20.27 -21.12 -13.50
C ILE A 345 20.01 -19.62 -13.61
N PRO A 346 21.06 -18.78 -13.75
CA PRO A 346 20.83 -17.36 -13.98
C PRO A 346 20.12 -17.17 -15.32
N ILE A 347 19.17 -16.24 -15.33
CA ILE A 347 18.61 -15.72 -16.57
C ILE A 347 19.60 -14.65 -17.05
N ASP A 348 20.46 -14.99 -18.01
CA ASP A 348 21.47 -14.10 -18.59
C ASP A 348 20.84 -13.02 -19.51
N LYS A 349 19.78 -12.38 -19.02
CA LYS A 349 19.03 -11.34 -19.72
C LYS A 349 18.55 -10.31 -18.71
N MET A 350 18.88 -9.06 -18.98
CA MET A 350 18.39 -7.91 -18.22
C MET A 350 16.85 -7.88 -18.25
N ILE A 351 16.25 -7.75 -17.08
CA ILE A 351 14.81 -7.51 -16.97
C ILE A 351 14.58 -6.02 -17.19
N PRO A 352 13.82 -5.63 -18.24
CA PRO A 352 13.61 -4.22 -18.56
C PRO A 352 12.66 -3.56 -17.58
N TYR A 353 12.70 -2.23 -17.51
CA TYR A 353 11.66 -1.41 -16.90
C TYR A 353 10.26 -1.79 -17.41
N GLY A 354 9.28 -1.95 -16.51
CA GLY A 354 7.90 -2.27 -16.88
C GLY A 354 7.70 -3.69 -17.42
N CYS A 355 8.48 -4.66 -16.95
CA CYS A 355 8.34 -6.08 -17.29
C CYS A 355 7.06 -6.68 -16.69
N ARG A 356 6.17 -7.20 -17.54
CA ARG A 356 4.84 -7.71 -17.21
C ARG A 356 4.52 -9.01 -17.95
N ASN A 357 3.48 -9.73 -17.50
CA ASN A 357 2.98 -10.96 -18.14
C ASN A 357 4.08 -11.99 -18.36
N VAL A 358 4.73 -12.38 -17.26
CA VAL A 358 5.92 -13.23 -17.27
C VAL A 358 5.50 -14.69 -17.18
N GLU A 359 6.03 -15.50 -18.09
CA GLU A 359 5.76 -16.93 -18.19
C GLU A 359 7.07 -17.70 -18.17
N PHE A 360 7.11 -18.76 -17.37
CA PHE A 360 8.17 -19.76 -17.37
C PHE A 360 7.57 -21.14 -17.59
N THR A 361 8.14 -21.93 -18.49
CA THR A 361 7.74 -23.31 -18.74
C THR A 361 8.95 -24.23 -18.67
N LEU A 362 8.90 -25.24 -17.80
CA LEU A 362 9.93 -26.28 -17.68
C LEU A 362 9.50 -27.53 -18.47
N LYS A 363 10.41 -28.03 -19.30
CA LYS A 363 10.24 -29.22 -20.15
C LYS A 363 11.39 -30.21 -19.92
N PRO A 364 11.21 -31.24 -19.08
CA PRO A 364 12.22 -32.30 -18.91
C PRO A 364 12.33 -33.16 -20.18
N SER A 365 13.52 -33.66 -20.49
CA SER A 365 13.74 -34.59 -21.60
C SER A 365 13.15 -35.98 -21.33
N ASP A 366 13.13 -36.39 -20.05
CA ASP A 366 12.50 -37.61 -19.58
C ASP A 366 11.17 -37.29 -18.88
N PRO A 367 10.02 -37.61 -19.47
CA PRO A 367 8.70 -37.37 -18.85
C PRO A 367 8.43 -38.29 -17.65
N ASN A 368 9.38 -39.15 -17.27
CA ASN A 368 9.28 -40.00 -16.09
C ASN A 368 9.90 -39.43 -14.83
N VAL A 369 10.58 -38.29 -14.94
CA VAL A 369 11.22 -37.62 -13.83
C VAL A 369 10.33 -36.49 -13.33
N ASP A 370 10.12 -36.43 -12.02
CA ASP A 370 9.43 -35.32 -11.37
C ASP A 370 10.44 -34.20 -11.08
N LEU A 371 10.41 -33.17 -11.91
CA LEU A 371 11.12 -31.91 -11.67
C LEU A 371 10.14 -30.85 -11.18
N GLY A 372 10.63 -29.91 -10.38
CA GLY A 372 9.96 -28.66 -10.05
C GLY A 372 10.92 -27.50 -10.28
N PHE A 373 10.39 -26.28 -10.30
CA PHE A 373 11.24 -25.09 -10.30
C PHE A 373 10.67 -23.95 -9.49
N ALA A 374 11.57 -23.07 -9.04
CA ALA A 374 11.26 -21.82 -8.38
C ALA A 374 11.96 -20.66 -9.09
N VAL A 375 11.31 -19.50 -9.10
CA VAL A 375 11.89 -18.24 -9.60
C VAL A 375 12.46 -17.48 -8.41
N ILE A 376 13.75 -17.19 -8.47
CA ILE A 376 14.53 -16.53 -7.42
C ILE A 376 14.91 -15.13 -7.87
N ASP A 377 14.64 -14.13 -7.04
CA ASP A 377 15.04 -12.75 -7.29
C ASP A 377 16.55 -12.52 -7.07
N PRO A 378 17.10 -11.35 -7.46
CA PRO A 378 18.52 -11.06 -7.28
C PRO A 378 19.01 -11.04 -5.82
N VAL A 379 18.13 -10.96 -4.82
CA VAL A 379 18.48 -10.99 -3.39
C VAL A 379 18.22 -12.34 -2.73
N GLY A 380 17.84 -13.37 -3.50
CA GLY A 380 17.65 -14.73 -3.02
C GLY A 380 16.24 -15.07 -2.54
N THR A 381 15.24 -14.22 -2.84
CA THR A 381 13.83 -14.46 -2.51
C THR A 381 13.20 -15.44 -3.48
N GLU A 382 12.57 -16.49 -2.96
CA GLU A 382 11.66 -17.34 -3.73
C GLU A 382 10.36 -16.58 -4.04
N ILE A 383 10.21 -16.10 -5.27
CA ILE A 383 9.04 -15.32 -5.72
C ILE A 383 7.83 -16.24 -5.92
N ALA A 384 8.06 -17.36 -6.60
CA ALA A 384 7.06 -18.37 -6.89
C ALA A 384 7.71 -19.73 -7.09
N SER A 385 6.92 -20.78 -6.88
CA SER A 385 7.31 -22.16 -7.05
C SER A 385 6.23 -22.94 -7.80
N SER A 386 6.65 -23.95 -8.53
CA SER A 386 5.79 -24.68 -9.46
C SER A 386 4.98 -25.82 -8.84
N PHE A 387 5.14 -26.08 -7.54
CA PHE A 387 4.43 -27.12 -6.79
C PHE A 387 3.96 -26.54 -5.45
N SER A 388 2.92 -27.15 -4.88
CA SER A 388 2.58 -26.88 -3.48
C SER A 388 3.48 -27.71 -2.56
N LEU A 389 3.78 -27.20 -1.37
CA LEU A 389 4.60 -27.94 -0.41
C LEU A 389 4.04 -29.35 -0.19
N GLU A 390 2.72 -29.50 -0.09
CA GLU A 390 2.03 -30.78 0.09
C GLU A 390 2.34 -31.76 -1.04
N GLU A 391 2.31 -31.31 -2.29
CA GLU A 391 2.64 -32.15 -3.45
C GLU A 391 4.06 -32.69 -3.36
N ALA A 392 5.04 -31.83 -3.07
CA ALA A 392 6.43 -32.26 -2.96
C ALA A 392 6.67 -33.16 -1.75
N ALA A 393 6.04 -32.86 -0.60
CA ALA A 393 6.12 -33.69 0.58
C ALA A 393 5.43 -35.05 0.41
N GLU A 394 4.33 -35.13 -0.34
CA GLU A 394 3.67 -36.42 -0.63
C GLU A 394 4.53 -37.31 -1.51
N LYS A 395 5.17 -36.73 -2.54
CA LYS A 395 6.09 -37.45 -3.43
C LYS A 395 7.35 -37.92 -2.69
N VAL A 396 7.95 -37.06 -1.89
CA VAL A 396 9.25 -37.31 -1.25
C VAL A 396 9.13 -37.98 0.12
N LEU A 397 8.28 -37.45 1.01
CA LEU A 397 8.20 -37.88 2.42
C LEU A 397 7.08 -38.92 2.69
N SER A 398 6.31 -39.34 1.67
CA SER A 398 5.20 -40.30 1.81
C SER A 398 5.05 -41.35 0.69
N LEU A 399 5.85 -41.28 -0.38
CA LEU A 399 5.96 -42.26 -1.48
C LEU A 399 4.61 -42.80 -2.05
N GLN A 400 3.77 -41.93 -2.63
CA GLN A 400 2.79 -42.33 -3.65
C GLN A 400 3.01 -41.58 -4.97
N LYS A 401 2.95 -42.31 -6.10
CA LYS A 401 3.02 -41.73 -7.44
C LYS A 401 1.65 -41.10 -7.79
N THR A 402 1.56 -39.78 -7.75
CA THR A 402 0.42 -39.02 -8.28
C THR A 402 0.62 -38.63 -9.75
N SER A 403 -0.46 -38.22 -10.41
CA SER A 403 -0.51 -37.97 -11.86
C SER A 403 0.45 -36.88 -12.30
N LYS A 404 1.12 -37.15 -13.44
CA LYS A 404 2.12 -36.28 -14.05
C LYS A 404 1.47 -35.21 -14.91
N ASP A 405 1.81 -33.96 -14.66
CA ASP A 405 1.65 -32.90 -15.66
C ASP A 405 2.86 -32.92 -16.60
N SER A 406 2.60 -32.92 -17.90
CA SER A 406 3.64 -32.97 -18.94
C SER A 406 4.37 -31.65 -19.14
N GLU A 407 3.82 -30.54 -18.63
CA GLU A 407 4.41 -29.20 -18.68
C GLU A 407 4.20 -28.50 -17.34
N ILE A 408 5.28 -27.98 -16.77
CA ILE A 408 5.26 -27.27 -15.48
C ILE A 408 5.41 -25.78 -15.77
N LYS A 409 4.47 -24.95 -15.30
CA LYS A 409 4.40 -23.53 -15.64
C LYS A 409 4.30 -22.63 -14.41
N ILE A 410 4.94 -21.48 -14.48
CA ILE A 410 4.75 -20.37 -13.53
C ILE A 410 4.40 -19.13 -14.33
N HIS A 411 3.26 -18.52 -13.98
CA HIS A 411 2.87 -17.19 -14.40
C HIS A 411 3.17 -16.20 -13.27
N LEU A 412 3.79 -15.07 -13.61
CA LEU A 412 3.97 -13.92 -12.73
C LEU A 412 3.45 -12.67 -13.45
N GLU A 413 2.83 -11.78 -12.70
CA GLU A 413 2.34 -10.53 -13.26
C GLU A 413 3.49 -9.61 -13.66
N GLU A 414 4.55 -9.61 -12.87
CA GLU A 414 5.71 -8.74 -13.05
C GLU A 414 7.02 -9.34 -12.54
N LEU A 415 8.12 -8.80 -13.08
CA LEU A 415 9.46 -8.87 -12.50
C LEU A 415 10.03 -7.45 -12.44
N GLY A 416 10.69 -7.09 -11.34
CA GLY A 416 11.40 -5.82 -11.21
C GLY A 416 12.61 -5.68 -12.13
N GLU A 417 12.92 -4.44 -12.52
CA GLU A 417 14.05 -4.10 -13.40
C GLU A 417 15.39 -4.55 -12.79
N THR A 418 16.30 -5.13 -13.59
CA THR A 418 17.64 -5.50 -13.11
C THR A 418 18.72 -4.54 -13.55
N SER A 419 19.68 -4.30 -12.63
CA SER A 419 20.95 -3.65 -12.97
C SER A 419 21.87 -4.63 -13.71
N LYS A 420 22.96 -4.12 -14.32
CA LYS A 420 23.89 -4.94 -15.15
C LYS A 420 24.50 -6.14 -14.41
N ASP A 421 24.67 -6.06 -13.10
CA ASP A 421 25.32 -7.08 -12.27
C ASP A 421 24.32 -7.93 -11.47
N GLU A 422 23.02 -7.79 -11.73
CA GLU A 422 21.94 -8.48 -11.04
C GLU A 422 21.12 -9.31 -12.02
N ASN A 423 20.84 -10.56 -11.67
CA ASN A 423 20.02 -11.45 -12.49
C ASN A 423 19.01 -12.18 -11.62
N TYR A 424 17.81 -12.37 -12.16
CA TYR A 424 16.91 -13.41 -11.66
C TYR A 424 17.50 -14.78 -11.98
N SER A 425 17.17 -15.76 -11.16
CA SER A 425 17.59 -17.14 -11.36
C SER A 425 16.39 -18.08 -11.32
N ILE A 426 16.51 -19.20 -12.03
CA ILE A 426 15.56 -20.30 -11.97
C ILE A 426 16.23 -21.46 -11.26
N CYS A 427 15.71 -21.83 -10.10
CA CYS A 427 16.16 -23.00 -9.36
C CYS A 427 15.33 -24.20 -9.82
N VAL A 428 15.93 -25.12 -10.56
CA VAL A 428 15.30 -26.40 -10.96
C VAL A 428 15.78 -27.49 -10.04
N PHE A 429 14.87 -28.30 -9.53
CA PHE A 429 15.19 -29.38 -8.59
C PHE A 429 14.35 -30.61 -8.83
N SER A 430 14.86 -31.75 -8.38
CA SER A 430 14.14 -33.02 -8.46
C SER A 430 13.33 -33.27 -7.21
N VAL A 431 12.08 -33.67 -7.42
CA VAL A 431 11.14 -34.08 -6.37
C VAL A 431 11.18 -35.61 -6.27
N GLY A 432 12.39 -36.15 -6.07
CA GLY A 432 12.68 -37.58 -6.04
C GLY A 432 14.14 -37.88 -6.39
N ASP A 433 14.50 -39.15 -6.33
CA ASP A 433 15.83 -39.62 -6.74
C ASP A 433 16.00 -39.58 -8.27
N LEU A 434 17.19 -39.21 -8.71
CA LEU A 434 17.62 -39.26 -10.10
C LEU A 434 18.65 -40.37 -10.28
N ASP A 435 18.30 -41.40 -11.06
CA ASP A 435 19.18 -42.54 -11.37
C ASP A 435 20.13 -42.26 -12.55
N HIS A 436 19.89 -41.19 -13.30
CA HIS A 436 20.67 -40.75 -14.47
C HIS A 436 20.64 -39.22 -14.61
N ASP A 437 21.56 -38.67 -15.39
CA ASP A 437 21.54 -37.26 -15.77
C ASP A 437 20.27 -36.95 -16.60
N VAL A 438 19.58 -35.85 -16.27
CA VAL A 438 18.34 -35.46 -16.95
C VAL A 438 18.52 -34.09 -17.58
N ASP A 439 18.37 -34.03 -18.90
CA ASP A 439 18.34 -32.77 -19.64
C ASP A 439 16.96 -32.11 -19.50
N PHE A 440 16.92 -30.79 -19.53
CA PHE A 440 15.67 -30.04 -19.54
C PHE A 440 15.83 -28.70 -20.26
N THR A 441 14.69 -28.18 -20.71
CA THR A 441 14.58 -26.85 -21.32
C THR A 441 13.65 -25.98 -20.47
N ILE A 442 14.09 -24.76 -20.18
CA ILE A 442 13.23 -23.71 -19.63
C ILE A 442 12.94 -22.72 -20.74
N GLU A 443 11.67 -22.58 -21.09
CA GLU A 443 11.20 -21.50 -21.95
C GLU A 443 10.73 -20.35 -21.07
N TYR A 444 11.07 -19.13 -21.46
CA TYR A 444 10.61 -17.93 -20.76
C TYR A 444 10.06 -16.91 -21.75
N SER A 445 9.07 -16.14 -21.31
CA SER A 445 8.63 -14.94 -22.03
C SER A 445 8.07 -13.87 -21.11
N TRP A 446 8.17 -12.62 -21.52
CA TRP A 446 7.54 -11.48 -20.87
C TRP A 446 7.27 -10.36 -21.86
N SER A 447 6.45 -9.41 -21.45
CA SER A 447 6.13 -8.19 -22.18
C SER A 447 6.69 -6.97 -21.45
N GLN A 448 7.03 -5.92 -22.18
CA GLN A 448 7.25 -4.59 -21.63
C GLN A 448 6.06 -3.72 -22.00
N ASN A 449 5.31 -3.29 -20.99
CA ASN A 449 4.04 -2.57 -21.20
C ASN A 449 4.13 -1.07 -20.95
N PHE A 450 5.20 -0.61 -20.29
CA PHE A 450 5.43 0.80 -19.97
C PHE A 450 6.77 1.27 -20.53
N THR A 451 6.83 2.56 -20.87
CA THR A 451 8.10 3.20 -21.24
C THR A 451 8.74 3.86 -20.01
N ARG A 452 10.08 3.91 -19.96
CA ARG A 452 10.77 4.65 -18.89
C ARG A 452 10.35 6.13 -18.86
N GLU A 453 10.12 6.72 -20.03
CA GLU A 453 9.62 8.09 -20.20
C GLU A 453 8.28 8.32 -19.51
N GLU A 454 7.35 7.38 -19.61
CA GLU A 454 6.07 7.43 -18.92
C GLU A 454 6.23 7.48 -17.40
N GLY A 455 7.03 6.56 -16.84
CA GLY A 455 7.33 6.55 -15.42
C GLY A 455 7.97 7.84 -14.92
N ASP A 456 8.94 8.36 -15.68
CA ASP A 456 9.66 9.59 -15.35
C ASP A 456 8.78 10.85 -15.41
N GLN A 457 7.90 10.96 -16.41
CA GLN A 457 6.99 12.10 -16.55
C GLN A 457 5.88 12.07 -15.49
N ILE A 458 5.35 10.88 -15.16
CA ILE A 458 4.41 10.71 -14.04
C ILE A 458 5.07 11.13 -12.72
N GLU A 459 6.29 10.65 -12.47
CA GLU A 459 7.03 11.00 -11.25
C GLU A 459 7.36 12.50 -11.18
N SER A 460 7.69 13.10 -12.34
CA SER A 460 7.93 14.54 -12.46
C SER A 460 6.68 15.34 -12.08
N ALA A 461 5.50 14.92 -12.53
CA ALA A 461 4.23 15.55 -12.16
C ALA A 461 3.90 15.37 -10.67
N CYS A 462 4.09 14.16 -10.12
CA CYS A 462 3.85 13.86 -8.70
C CYS A 462 4.72 14.71 -7.78
N ASN A 463 6.05 14.66 -7.97
CA ASN A 463 6.97 15.41 -7.14
C ASN A 463 6.98 16.90 -7.47
N GLY A 464 6.60 17.29 -8.69
CA GLY A 464 6.32 18.68 -9.04
C GLY A 464 5.13 19.24 -8.25
N ALA A 465 4.07 18.46 -8.05
CA ALA A 465 2.92 18.85 -7.22
C ALA A 465 3.30 19.06 -5.75
N VAL A 466 4.09 18.14 -5.19
CA VAL A 466 4.61 18.27 -3.81
C VAL A 466 5.54 19.48 -3.69
N LEU A 467 6.47 19.67 -4.61
CA LEU A 467 7.36 20.83 -4.62
C LEU A 467 6.56 22.14 -4.74
N ALA A 468 5.57 22.19 -5.63
CA ALA A 468 4.68 23.35 -5.80
C ALA A 468 3.94 23.69 -4.49
N SER A 469 3.46 22.69 -3.76
CA SER A 469 2.85 22.85 -2.44
C SER A 469 3.80 23.47 -1.41
N THR A 470 5.04 22.99 -1.33
CA THR A 470 6.06 23.54 -0.41
C THR A 470 6.43 24.99 -0.72
N LEU A 471 6.44 25.35 -2.01
CA LEU A 471 6.77 26.69 -2.50
C LEU A 471 5.58 27.66 -2.49
N ASN A 472 4.36 27.17 -2.22
CA ASN A 472 3.11 27.88 -2.43
C ASN A 472 3.04 28.53 -3.83
N ALA A 473 3.24 27.69 -4.85
CA ALA A 473 3.34 28.07 -6.25
C ALA A 473 2.39 27.21 -7.11
N PRO A 474 1.90 27.71 -8.26
CA PRO A 474 1.13 26.89 -9.18
C PRO A 474 1.99 25.78 -9.79
N LEU A 475 1.38 24.61 -9.99
CA LEU A 475 1.89 23.53 -10.84
C LEU A 475 1.36 23.72 -12.26
N LEU A 476 2.26 23.78 -13.23
CA LEU A 476 1.95 23.96 -14.64
C LEU A 476 2.57 22.85 -15.48
N TYR A 477 1.96 22.58 -16.62
CA TYR A 477 2.35 21.49 -17.50
C TYR A 477 2.88 21.99 -18.84
N THR A 478 3.83 21.28 -19.42
CA THR A 478 4.26 21.51 -20.80
C THR A 478 4.49 20.19 -21.51
N LYS A 479 4.32 20.19 -22.84
CA LYS A 479 4.83 19.11 -23.69
C LYS A 479 6.35 19.24 -23.81
N ALA A 480 7.01 18.12 -24.07
CA ALA A 480 8.46 18.04 -24.21
C ALA A 480 8.99 18.94 -25.34
N ASP A 481 8.26 19.01 -26.46
CA ASP A 481 8.66 19.65 -27.70
C ASP A 481 7.97 21.01 -27.96
N VAL A 482 6.92 21.34 -27.21
CA VAL A 482 6.16 22.58 -27.36
C VAL A 482 5.84 23.19 -26.00
N LEU A 483 6.22 24.45 -25.81
CA LEU A 483 5.76 25.24 -24.66
C LEU A 483 4.29 25.60 -24.83
N ASN A 484 3.42 24.96 -24.05
CA ASN A 484 1.97 25.19 -24.05
C ASN A 484 1.62 26.67 -23.82
N ASN A 485 0.64 27.17 -24.58
CA ASN A 485 0.19 28.55 -24.47
C ASN A 485 -0.48 28.81 -23.11
N GLU A 486 -1.17 27.81 -22.56
CA GLU A 486 -1.80 27.84 -21.24
C GLU A 486 -0.74 28.14 -20.16
N THR A 487 0.40 27.48 -20.23
CA THR A 487 1.52 27.72 -19.31
C THR A 487 2.15 29.10 -19.52
N LYS A 488 2.38 29.53 -20.77
CA LYS A 488 2.87 30.89 -21.05
C LYS A 488 1.95 31.96 -20.45
N ASP A 489 0.64 31.81 -20.66
CA ASP A 489 -0.37 32.75 -20.20
C ASP A 489 -0.36 32.90 -18.68
N VAL A 490 -0.27 31.80 -17.94
CA VAL A 490 -0.16 31.83 -16.47
C VAL A 490 1.12 32.55 -16.03
N LEU A 491 2.27 32.17 -16.60
CA LEU A 491 3.57 32.75 -16.22
C LEU A 491 3.57 34.28 -16.38
N TYR A 492 3.00 34.79 -17.48
CA TYR A 492 2.87 36.23 -17.70
C TYR A 492 1.83 36.88 -16.78
N LYS A 493 0.63 36.31 -16.65
CA LYS A 493 -0.47 36.91 -15.87
C LYS A 493 -0.17 36.97 -14.38
N LEU A 494 0.48 35.94 -13.83
CA LEU A 494 0.85 35.88 -12.41
C LEU A 494 2.15 36.61 -12.09
N GLY A 495 2.85 37.15 -13.11
CA GLY A 495 4.11 37.87 -12.92
C GLY A 495 5.23 36.99 -12.36
N VAL A 496 5.31 35.74 -12.82
CA VAL A 496 6.27 34.75 -12.32
C VAL A 496 7.70 35.19 -12.56
N LYS A 497 8.53 35.15 -11.51
CA LYS A 497 9.95 35.55 -11.57
C LYS A 497 10.88 34.35 -11.64
N ASN A 498 10.52 33.25 -10.98
CA ASN A 498 11.33 32.05 -10.90
C ASN A 498 10.55 30.82 -11.34
N ILE A 499 11.16 30.00 -12.19
CA ILE A 499 10.63 28.71 -12.63
C ILE A 499 11.49 27.59 -12.05
N TYR A 500 10.84 26.58 -11.49
CA TYR A 500 11.44 25.30 -11.15
C TYR A 500 10.94 24.27 -12.15
N ILE A 501 11.85 23.65 -12.89
CA ILE A 501 11.51 22.64 -13.90
C ILE A 501 11.72 21.26 -13.30
N VAL A 502 10.68 20.43 -13.25
CA VAL A 502 10.81 19.00 -12.90
C VAL A 502 10.65 18.19 -14.17
N ASP A 503 11.76 17.59 -14.62
CA ASP A 503 11.92 16.91 -15.90
C ASP A 503 12.84 15.70 -15.70
N ILE A 504 12.41 14.75 -14.86
CA ILE A 504 13.14 13.51 -14.59
C ILE A 504 13.38 12.80 -15.93
N GLY A 505 14.60 12.33 -16.16
CA GLY A 505 15.01 11.74 -17.44
C GLY A 505 15.38 12.75 -18.54
N ASN A 506 15.24 14.05 -18.28
CA ASN A 506 15.66 15.15 -19.17
C ASN A 506 15.00 15.09 -20.57
N TYR A 507 13.67 15.01 -20.60
CA TYR A 507 12.86 14.93 -21.83
C TYR A 507 12.54 16.30 -22.43
N LEU A 508 12.65 17.38 -21.67
CA LEU A 508 12.37 18.73 -22.15
C LEU A 508 13.34 19.15 -23.26
N ASN A 509 12.80 19.56 -24.41
CA ASN A 509 13.59 20.08 -25.50
C ASN A 509 14.24 21.42 -25.13
N SER A 510 15.50 21.62 -25.56
CA SER A 510 16.24 22.86 -25.33
C SER A 510 15.53 24.12 -25.83
N ASP A 511 14.76 24.03 -26.91
CA ASP A 511 14.00 25.17 -27.46
C ASP A 511 12.84 25.58 -26.55
N VAL A 512 12.18 24.61 -25.91
CA VAL A 512 11.13 24.85 -24.91
C VAL A 512 11.75 25.43 -23.65
N GLU A 513 12.88 24.88 -23.21
CA GLU A 513 13.63 25.40 -22.06
C GLU A 513 14.12 26.84 -22.27
N ASN A 514 14.59 27.17 -23.47
CA ASN A 514 14.99 28.54 -23.82
C ASN A 514 13.81 29.51 -23.81
N GLN A 515 12.64 29.09 -24.32
CA GLN A 515 11.42 29.91 -24.23
C GLN A 515 10.99 30.16 -22.77
N LEU A 516 11.15 29.18 -21.87
CA LEU A 516 10.89 29.39 -20.44
C LEU A 516 11.86 30.42 -19.83
N LYS A 517 13.15 30.35 -20.20
CA LYS A 517 14.19 31.31 -19.75
C LYS A 517 13.96 32.74 -20.27
N GLU A 518 13.33 32.90 -21.41
CA GLU A 518 12.93 34.21 -21.93
C GLU A 518 11.79 34.84 -21.12
N ILE A 519 10.93 34.02 -20.51
CA ILE A 519 9.79 34.48 -19.70
C ILE A 519 10.22 34.82 -18.27
N ALA A 520 10.97 33.93 -17.62
CA ALA A 520 11.37 34.06 -16.22
C ALA A 520 12.68 33.33 -15.91
N ASN A 521 13.27 33.60 -14.75
CA ASN A 521 14.52 32.95 -14.34
C ASN A 521 14.29 31.48 -14.00
N VAL A 522 14.90 30.55 -14.74
CA VAL A 522 14.91 29.12 -14.36
C VAL A 522 15.85 28.94 -13.17
N LYS A 523 15.28 28.83 -11.98
CA LYS A 523 16.03 28.77 -10.72
C LYS A 523 16.67 27.41 -10.50
N GLN A 524 15.97 26.33 -10.90
CA GLN A 524 16.49 24.97 -10.85
C GLN A 524 15.77 24.08 -11.87
N LYS A 525 16.52 23.16 -12.49
CA LYS A 525 16.00 22.06 -13.30
C LYS A 525 16.36 20.75 -12.61
N PHE A 526 15.38 19.90 -12.36
CA PHE A 526 15.54 18.58 -11.75
C PHE A 526 15.43 17.52 -12.83
N THR A 527 16.51 16.78 -13.07
CA THR A 527 16.57 15.74 -14.12
C THR A 527 16.65 14.33 -13.57
N THR A 528 16.75 14.17 -12.25
CA THR A 528 16.72 12.88 -11.56
C THR A 528 15.73 12.92 -10.41
N SER A 529 15.16 11.76 -10.07
CA SER A 529 14.28 11.59 -8.91
C SER A 529 14.91 12.12 -7.62
N LEU A 530 16.18 11.75 -7.38
CA LEU A 530 16.88 12.12 -6.15
C LEU A 530 17.07 13.64 -6.00
N ASP A 531 17.25 14.38 -7.10
CA ASP A 531 17.41 15.84 -7.04
C ASP A 531 16.12 16.52 -6.53
N VAL A 532 14.95 16.11 -7.03
CA VAL A 532 13.67 16.68 -6.59
C VAL A 532 13.29 16.18 -5.20
N TYR A 533 13.59 14.93 -4.87
CA TYR A 533 13.42 14.38 -3.51
C TYR A 533 14.21 15.21 -2.49
N ASN A 534 15.48 15.49 -2.78
CA ASN A 534 16.33 16.27 -1.90
C ASN A 534 15.88 17.73 -1.79
N ALA A 535 15.31 18.32 -2.85
CA ALA A 535 14.77 19.66 -2.79
C ALA A 535 13.56 19.77 -1.85
N ILE A 536 12.62 18.83 -1.95
CA ILE A 536 11.44 18.76 -1.08
C ILE A 536 11.89 18.60 0.38
N ARG A 537 12.70 17.57 0.67
CA ARG A 537 13.18 17.27 2.03
C ARG A 537 14.02 18.39 2.63
N LYS A 538 14.77 19.12 1.81
CA LYS A 538 15.54 20.28 2.27
C LYS A 538 14.65 21.45 2.70
N ASP A 539 13.50 21.67 2.06
CA ASP A 539 12.58 22.75 2.43
C ASP A 539 11.75 22.42 3.69
N THR A 540 11.45 21.14 3.89
CA THR A 540 10.55 20.68 4.95
C THR A 540 11.29 20.15 6.18
N GLY A 541 12.46 19.53 5.98
CA GLY A 541 13.22 18.83 7.03
C GLY A 541 12.77 17.37 7.25
N GLU A 542 11.86 16.86 6.43
CA GLU A 542 11.20 15.56 6.63
C GLU A 542 11.83 14.44 5.78
N ASN A 543 11.63 13.20 6.23
CA ASN A 543 12.15 11.99 5.58
C ASN A 543 11.11 10.85 5.53
N ASP A 544 9.82 11.17 5.64
CA ASP A 544 8.78 10.16 5.52
C ASP A 544 8.82 9.53 4.11
N VAL A 545 8.45 8.26 4.03
CA VAL A 545 8.56 7.45 2.81
C VAL A 545 7.16 7.20 2.27
N ILE A 546 6.80 7.83 1.14
CA ILE A 546 5.50 7.66 0.51
C ILE A 546 5.68 6.83 -0.76
N PHE A 547 5.34 5.54 -0.70
CA PHE A 547 5.37 4.63 -1.84
C PHE A 547 4.06 4.63 -2.62
N THR A 548 4.16 4.59 -3.94
CA THR A 548 3.07 4.31 -4.88
C THR A 548 3.62 3.52 -6.07
N THR A 549 2.76 3.15 -7.01
CA THR A 549 3.11 2.49 -8.28
C THR A 549 2.52 3.26 -9.46
N ILE A 550 3.02 2.98 -10.66
CA ILE A 550 2.36 3.35 -11.93
C ILE A 550 1.36 2.31 -12.42
N GLU A 551 1.15 1.22 -11.68
CA GLU A 551 0.14 0.24 -12.05
C GLU A 551 -1.27 0.85 -11.96
N PRO A 552 -2.12 0.64 -12.98
CA PRO A 552 -3.54 0.94 -12.88
C PRO A 552 -4.22 0.04 -11.86
N TYR A 553 -5.36 0.50 -11.35
CA TYR A 553 -6.09 -0.15 -10.28
C TYR A 553 -6.75 -1.46 -10.72
N ASP A 554 -6.35 -2.56 -10.08
CA ASP A 554 -7.00 -3.86 -10.22
C ASP A 554 -8.17 -4.02 -9.24
N TYR A 555 -9.38 -4.06 -9.79
CA TYR A 555 -10.61 -4.21 -9.02
C TYR A 555 -10.90 -5.68 -8.69
N TRP A 556 -11.73 -5.89 -7.67
CA TRP A 556 -12.18 -7.22 -7.23
C TRP A 556 -13.66 -7.18 -6.81
N TYR A 557 -14.24 -8.35 -6.55
CA TYR A 557 -15.63 -8.47 -6.10
C TYR A 557 -15.74 -8.65 -4.57
N VAL A 558 -16.90 -8.42 -3.97
CA VAL A 558 -17.10 -8.90 -2.59
C VAL A 558 -17.21 -10.41 -2.61
N ALA A 559 -16.46 -11.05 -1.72
CA ALA A 559 -16.47 -12.51 -1.57
C ALA A 559 -17.89 -13.03 -1.30
N ASP A 560 -18.35 -14.00 -2.09
CA ASP A 560 -19.53 -14.79 -1.73
C ASP A 560 -19.11 -15.79 -0.65
N ASP A 561 -19.76 -15.75 0.51
CA ASP A 561 -19.38 -16.52 1.70
C ASP A 561 -19.57 -18.03 1.53
N VAL A 562 -20.30 -18.45 0.49
CA VAL A 562 -20.61 -19.85 0.21
C VAL A 562 -19.54 -20.56 -0.63
N GLU A 563 -18.77 -19.84 -1.46
CA GLU A 563 -17.88 -20.48 -2.45
C GLU A 563 -16.44 -19.91 -2.51
N GLY A 564 -16.14 -18.83 -1.78
CA GLY A 564 -14.78 -18.27 -1.73
C GLY A 564 -14.36 -17.48 -2.97
N TYR A 565 -15.22 -17.35 -3.99
CA TYR A 565 -15.02 -16.51 -5.16
C TYR A 565 -15.10 -15.02 -4.84
N GLY A 566 -14.27 -14.21 -5.50
CA GLY A 566 -14.31 -12.75 -5.49
C GLY A 566 -13.16 -12.06 -4.75
N ARG A 567 -12.25 -12.81 -4.12
CA ARG A 567 -11.10 -12.23 -3.39
C ARG A 567 -9.83 -12.11 -4.23
N GLU A 568 -9.87 -12.62 -5.43
CA GLU A 568 -8.89 -12.49 -6.50
C GLU A 568 -9.13 -11.21 -7.31
N PRO A 569 -8.09 -10.68 -8.00
CA PRO A 569 -8.29 -9.62 -8.98
C PRO A 569 -9.28 -10.09 -10.06
N ALA A 570 -10.20 -9.21 -10.43
CA ALA A 570 -11.27 -9.49 -11.40
C ALA A 570 -11.06 -8.79 -12.75
N GLY A 571 -10.27 -7.72 -12.76
CA GLY A 571 -9.89 -6.96 -13.94
C GLY A 571 -9.24 -5.64 -13.55
N GLN A 572 -8.89 -4.84 -14.56
CA GLN A 572 -8.18 -3.58 -14.41
C GLN A 572 -9.02 -2.42 -14.94
N TRP A 573 -8.82 -1.23 -14.38
CA TRP A 573 -9.26 0.03 -14.98
C TRP A 573 -8.03 0.85 -15.40
N ASP A 574 -7.71 0.81 -16.70
CA ASP A 574 -6.45 1.31 -17.28
C ASP A 574 -6.16 2.80 -17.03
N GLY A 575 -7.18 3.61 -16.71
CA GLY A 575 -7.04 5.03 -16.40
C GLY A 575 -7.07 5.37 -14.91
N ALA A 576 -7.22 4.38 -14.02
CA ALA A 576 -7.46 4.60 -12.60
C ALA A 576 -6.19 4.37 -11.77
N TYR A 577 -5.64 5.41 -11.13
CA TYR A 577 -4.36 5.33 -10.42
C TYR A 577 -4.41 5.85 -8.97
N HIS A 578 -3.29 5.67 -8.25
CA HIS A 578 -3.11 6.10 -6.85
C HIS A 578 -2.03 7.17 -6.63
N PHE A 579 -1.23 7.49 -7.65
CA PHE A 579 -0.08 8.40 -7.51
C PHE A 579 -0.48 9.86 -7.27
N ALA A 580 -1.67 10.29 -7.71
CA ALA A 580 -2.16 11.63 -7.47
C ALA A 580 -2.54 11.85 -6.00
N GLN A 581 -3.21 10.86 -5.40
CA GLN A 581 -3.54 10.82 -3.98
C GLN A 581 -2.28 10.67 -3.12
N ALA A 582 -1.30 9.88 -3.60
CA ALA A 582 0.02 9.79 -2.98
C ALA A 582 0.70 11.16 -2.90
N SER A 583 0.58 11.98 -3.95
CA SER A 583 1.12 13.34 -3.98
C SER A 583 0.43 14.29 -2.99
N TYR A 584 -0.87 14.16 -2.79
CA TYR A 584 -1.60 14.95 -1.81
C TYR A 584 -1.18 14.62 -0.36
N ILE A 585 -1.08 13.33 0.01
CA ILE A 585 -0.58 12.96 1.34
C ILE A 585 0.90 13.30 1.50
N ALA A 586 1.73 13.12 0.46
CA ALA A 586 3.13 13.50 0.45
C ALA A 586 3.33 15.00 0.72
N ALA A 587 2.49 15.86 0.14
CA ALA A 587 2.49 17.30 0.43
C ALA A 587 2.12 17.62 1.89
N HIS A 588 1.25 16.82 2.53
CA HIS A 588 0.97 16.92 3.96
C HIS A 588 2.12 16.45 4.85
N HIS A 589 2.86 15.42 4.43
CA HIS A 589 4.04 14.90 5.12
C HIS A 589 5.33 15.64 4.76
N GLY A 590 5.28 16.59 3.82
CA GLY A 590 6.44 17.37 3.40
C GLY A 590 7.55 16.50 2.82
N SER A 591 7.20 15.36 2.23
CA SER A 591 8.15 14.35 1.77
C SER A 591 7.83 13.96 0.33
N PRO A 592 8.79 13.45 -0.46
CA PRO A 592 8.57 13.11 -1.86
C PRO A 592 7.70 11.85 -2.05
N VAL A 593 7.14 11.72 -3.25
CA VAL A 593 6.49 10.48 -3.71
C VAL A 593 7.53 9.60 -4.38
N ILE A 594 7.65 8.35 -3.91
CA ILE A 594 8.55 7.34 -4.47
C ILE A 594 7.70 6.32 -5.24
N ILE A 595 7.86 6.31 -6.56
CA ILE A 595 7.21 5.34 -7.44
C ILE A 595 8.08 4.09 -7.49
N VAL A 596 7.59 2.95 -6.97
CA VAL A 596 8.41 1.74 -6.81
C VAL A 596 8.94 1.21 -8.15
N ASP A 597 8.16 1.35 -9.23
CA ASP A 597 8.52 0.91 -10.58
C ASP A 597 9.73 1.64 -11.16
N ASN A 598 9.92 2.91 -10.76
CA ASN A 598 10.96 3.78 -11.30
C ASN A 598 12.35 3.51 -10.72
N HIS A 599 12.45 2.62 -9.72
CA HIS A 599 13.69 2.31 -9.03
C HIS A 599 13.96 0.80 -9.11
N PRO A 600 15.06 0.35 -9.74
CA PRO A 600 15.35 -1.09 -9.89
C PRO A 600 15.28 -1.88 -8.58
N LYS A 601 15.82 -1.34 -7.49
CA LYS A 601 15.78 -2.02 -6.19
C LYS A 601 14.35 -2.17 -5.65
N LEU A 602 13.52 -1.15 -5.78
CA LEU A 602 12.15 -1.17 -5.27
C LEU A 602 11.24 -2.04 -6.13
N SER A 603 11.36 -1.97 -7.45
CA SER A 603 10.61 -2.84 -8.37
C SER A 603 10.94 -4.32 -8.16
N GLN A 604 12.20 -4.66 -7.85
CA GLN A 604 12.56 -6.03 -7.44
C GLN A 604 11.94 -6.37 -6.08
N ALA A 605 12.06 -5.49 -5.08
CA ALA A 605 11.56 -5.75 -3.73
C ALA A 605 10.04 -6.02 -3.69
N VAL A 606 9.26 -5.29 -4.49
CA VAL A 606 7.79 -5.39 -4.49
C VAL A 606 7.27 -6.66 -5.18
N THR A 607 8.06 -7.23 -6.10
CA THR A 607 7.69 -8.36 -6.96
C THR A 607 7.10 -9.54 -6.18
N TRP A 608 7.78 -10.00 -5.12
CA TRP A 608 7.26 -11.10 -4.30
C TRP A 608 5.95 -10.73 -3.62
N SER A 609 5.85 -9.52 -3.07
CA SER A 609 4.65 -9.09 -2.33
C SER A 609 3.42 -9.07 -3.22
N THR A 610 3.55 -8.52 -4.43
CA THR A 610 2.47 -8.41 -5.42
C THR A 610 2.05 -9.79 -5.93
N ASN A 611 3.00 -10.59 -6.44
CA ASN A 611 2.70 -11.92 -6.97
C ASN A 611 2.12 -12.85 -5.90
N TRP A 612 2.70 -12.86 -4.69
CA TRP A 612 2.22 -13.69 -3.59
C TRP A 612 0.78 -13.33 -3.20
N TRP A 613 0.47 -12.03 -3.07
CA TRP A 613 -0.86 -11.58 -2.66
C TRP A 613 -1.93 -11.95 -3.70
N ARG A 614 -1.64 -11.78 -5.00
CA ARG A 614 -2.59 -12.13 -6.07
C ARG A 614 -2.99 -13.61 -6.06
N VAL A 615 -2.03 -14.50 -5.80
CA VAL A 615 -2.29 -15.94 -5.74
C VAL A 615 -3.03 -16.34 -4.46
N ASN A 616 -2.67 -15.74 -3.32
CA ASN A 616 -3.07 -16.22 -2.00
C ASN A 616 -4.22 -15.44 -1.34
N ALA A 617 -4.58 -14.24 -1.82
CA ALA A 617 -5.64 -13.41 -1.24
C ALA A 617 -7.00 -14.13 -1.17
N LYS A 618 -7.27 -15.07 -2.09
CA LYS A 618 -8.46 -15.92 -2.07
C LYS A 618 -8.56 -16.80 -0.83
N ASN A 619 -7.42 -17.26 -0.30
CA ASN A 619 -7.37 -18.11 0.88
C ASN A 619 -6.73 -17.39 2.07
N ARG A 620 -7.60 -16.88 2.96
CA ARG A 620 -7.19 -16.17 4.19
C ARG A 620 -6.41 -17.01 5.20
N PHE A 621 -6.31 -18.33 4.99
CA PHE A 621 -5.59 -19.24 5.88
C PHE A 621 -4.13 -19.43 5.47
N ILE A 622 -3.76 -19.09 4.23
CA ILE A 622 -2.36 -19.16 3.80
C ILE A 622 -1.63 -17.93 4.34
N LEU A 623 -0.67 -18.15 5.23
CA LEU A 623 0.13 -17.09 5.82
C LEU A 623 1.38 -16.79 4.97
N PRO A 624 1.74 -15.50 4.82
CA PRO A 624 2.96 -15.14 4.10
C PRO A 624 4.21 -15.63 4.83
N PRO A 625 5.17 -16.26 4.14
CA PRO A 625 6.44 -16.69 4.72
C PRO A 625 7.29 -15.51 5.20
N ALA A 626 8.00 -15.68 6.32
CA ALA A 626 8.80 -14.63 6.95
C ALA A 626 10.12 -14.33 6.22
N GLY A 627 10.71 -15.33 5.55
CA GLY A 627 11.94 -15.19 4.77
C GLY A 627 11.80 -14.16 3.65
N PRO A 628 10.86 -14.35 2.70
CA PRO A 628 10.57 -13.36 1.66
C PRO A 628 10.19 -11.98 2.16
N MET A 629 9.39 -11.87 3.24
CA MET A 629 9.11 -10.57 3.86
C MET A 629 10.41 -9.86 4.30
N SER A 630 11.33 -10.60 4.91
CA SER A 630 12.62 -10.06 5.38
C SER A 630 13.52 -9.63 4.22
N LEU A 631 13.58 -10.41 3.14
CA LEU A 631 14.38 -10.09 1.96
C LEU A 631 13.81 -8.90 1.17
N THR A 632 12.49 -8.86 0.95
CA THR A 632 11.77 -7.70 0.40
C THR A 632 12.09 -6.44 1.20
N ALA A 633 11.99 -6.49 2.53
CA ALA A 633 12.27 -5.34 3.37
C ALA A 633 13.74 -4.89 3.26
N LYS A 634 14.70 -5.83 3.35
CA LYS A 634 16.13 -5.54 3.19
C LYS A 634 16.41 -4.83 1.87
N ARG A 635 15.89 -5.37 0.76
CA ARG A 635 16.09 -4.80 -0.58
C ARG A 635 15.49 -3.40 -0.73
N ALA A 636 14.31 -3.16 -0.14
CA ALA A 636 13.74 -1.82 -0.10
C ALA A 636 14.57 -0.85 0.76
N TYR A 637 15.08 -1.31 1.90
CA TYR A 637 15.95 -0.48 2.77
C TYR A 637 17.30 -0.17 2.13
N GLU A 638 17.86 -1.02 1.27
CA GLU A 638 19.05 -0.65 0.49
C GLU A 638 18.82 0.63 -0.31
N PHE A 639 17.66 0.76 -0.95
CA PHE A 639 17.29 2.00 -1.65
C PHE A 639 17.13 3.17 -0.67
N LEU A 640 16.42 2.97 0.45
CA LEU A 640 16.18 4.03 1.43
C LEU A 640 17.49 4.54 2.04
N GLU A 641 18.44 3.65 2.34
CA GLU A 641 19.75 3.96 2.90
C GLU A 641 20.61 4.72 1.91
N GLU A 642 20.72 4.24 0.67
CA GLU A 642 21.50 4.89 -0.39
C GLU A 642 21.00 6.29 -0.74
N ASN A 643 19.70 6.52 -0.59
CA ASN A 643 19.06 7.80 -0.88
C ASN A 643 18.81 8.65 0.38
N GLY A 644 19.28 8.20 1.55
CA GLY A 644 19.25 8.94 2.80
C GLY A 644 17.86 9.18 3.39
N PHE A 645 16.89 8.30 3.14
CA PHE A 645 15.55 8.35 3.76
C PHE A 645 15.54 7.74 5.16
N GLY A 646 16.39 6.74 5.41
CA GLY A 646 16.40 6.00 6.66
C GLY A 646 17.38 4.84 6.60
N LYS A 647 17.57 4.14 7.73
CA LYS A 647 18.45 2.97 7.80
C LYS A 647 18.03 1.96 8.85
N ILE A 648 18.36 0.70 8.63
CA ILE A 648 18.16 -0.35 9.62
C ILE A 648 19.24 -0.22 10.71
N GLU A 649 18.91 0.45 11.81
CA GLU A 649 19.78 0.48 12.99
C GLU A 649 19.69 -0.83 13.80
N VAL A 650 20.83 -1.51 13.95
CA VAL A 650 21.00 -2.71 14.78
C VAL A 650 21.37 -2.28 16.21
N GLY A 651 20.47 -2.41 17.20
CA GLY A 651 20.77 -2.04 18.58
C GLY A 651 19.55 -1.70 19.47
N ASP A 652 19.77 -0.84 20.49
CA ASP A 652 18.78 -0.49 21.52
C ASP A 652 17.51 0.18 20.92
N THR A 653 16.45 -0.62 20.81
CA THR A 653 15.16 -0.27 20.19
C THR A 653 14.45 0.91 20.85
N LYS A 654 14.85 1.32 22.08
CA LYS A 654 14.22 2.43 22.81
C LYS A 654 14.59 3.82 22.29
N LYS A 655 15.59 3.93 21.42
CA LYS A 655 16.03 5.22 20.84
C LYS A 655 15.85 5.32 19.32
N LYS A 656 15.35 4.28 18.66
CA LYS A 656 15.18 4.27 17.21
C LYS A 656 14.02 5.18 16.82
N GLN A 657 14.31 6.26 16.11
CA GLN A 657 13.27 6.97 15.37
C GLN A 657 12.94 6.08 14.16
N GLN A 658 11.78 5.45 14.20
CA GLN A 658 11.29 4.62 13.09
C GLN A 658 10.84 5.54 11.95
N GLU A 659 11.22 5.18 10.73
CA GLU A 659 10.76 5.83 9.51
C GLU A 659 9.25 5.63 9.36
N VAL A 660 8.51 6.70 9.06
CA VAL A 660 7.10 6.57 8.67
C VAL A 660 7.05 6.14 7.22
N ILE A 661 6.44 4.99 6.94
CA ILE A 661 6.33 4.42 5.59
C ILE A 661 4.84 4.32 5.25
N ILE A 662 4.41 5.02 4.20
CA ILE A 662 3.03 5.05 3.74
C ILE A 662 2.98 4.47 2.34
N THR A 663 2.19 3.42 2.15
CA THR A 663 1.89 2.89 0.81
C THR A 663 0.53 3.41 0.34
N VAL A 664 0.47 4.00 -0.85
CA VAL A 664 -0.79 4.42 -1.49
C VAL A 664 -0.91 3.67 -2.81
N ALA A 665 -1.66 2.58 -2.81
CA ALA A 665 -1.84 1.70 -3.97
C ALA A 665 -3.00 0.73 -3.72
N GLY A 666 -3.64 0.23 -4.78
CA GLY A 666 -4.57 -0.89 -4.65
C GLY A 666 -3.88 -2.14 -4.12
N GLN A 667 -4.67 -3.04 -3.53
CA GLN A 667 -4.14 -4.21 -2.83
C GLN A 667 -3.49 -5.25 -3.75
N PHE A 668 -3.83 -5.25 -5.05
CA PHE A 668 -3.25 -6.14 -6.06
C PHE A 668 -2.17 -5.46 -6.89
N ASP A 669 -2.07 -4.13 -6.82
CA ASP A 669 -1.08 -3.32 -7.53
C ASP A 669 0.24 -3.32 -6.72
N ILE A 670 0.14 -3.12 -5.39
CA ILE A 670 1.19 -3.44 -4.43
C ILE A 670 0.61 -4.39 -3.38
N GLY A 671 1.08 -5.64 -3.32
CA GLY A 671 0.53 -6.66 -2.41
C GLY A 671 0.53 -6.25 -0.93
N ILE A 672 -0.49 -6.65 -0.15
CA ILE A 672 -0.65 -6.27 1.28
C ILE A 672 0.55 -6.69 2.15
N THR A 673 1.26 -7.75 1.75
CA THR A 673 2.47 -8.22 2.40
C THR A 673 3.60 -7.19 2.40
N TRP A 674 3.67 -6.29 1.40
CA TRP A 674 4.66 -5.20 1.32
C TRP A 674 4.70 -4.38 2.62
N GLY A 675 3.55 -3.90 3.08
CA GLY A 675 3.48 -3.11 4.31
C GLY A 675 3.83 -3.91 5.57
N ARG A 676 3.58 -5.23 5.56
CA ARG A 676 3.95 -6.12 6.67
C ARG A 676 5.46 -6.36 6.74
N SER A 677 6.14 -6.41 5.61
CA SER A 677 7.60 -6.62 5.52
C SER A 677 8.40 -5.60 6.34
N PHE A 678 7.90 -4.37 6.47
CA PHE A 678 8.57 -3.31 7.22
C PHE A 678 8.23 -3.27 8.72
N THR A 679 7.37 -4.16 9.23
CA THR A 679 6.89 -4.11 10.62
C THR A 679 8.04 -4.29 11.60
N GLY A 680 8.17 -3.38 12.56
CA GLY A 680 9.26 -3.36 13.53
C GLY A 680 10.46 -2.53 13.07
N ALA A 681 10.72 -2.45 11.76
CA ALA A 681 11.74 -1.57 11.20
C ALA A 681 11.23 -0.12 11.07
N GLY A 682 10.03 0.07 10.52
CA GLY A 682 9.34 1.35 10.33
C GLY A 682 7.90 1.37 10.88
N LEU A 683 7.30 2.56 10.90
CA LEU A 683 5.89 2.82 11.22
C LEU A 683 5.07 2.80 9.93
N ASN A 684 4.39 1.69 9.67
CA ASN A 684 3.77 1.45 8.37
C ASN A 684 2.29 1.82 8.34
N GLY A 685 1.88 2.59 7.33
CA GLY A 685 0.50 2.90 6.97
C GLY A 685 0.19 2.53 5.53
N ARG A 686 -1.08 2.30 5.21
CA ARG A 686 -1.53 2.04 3.84
C ARG A 686 -2.89 2.66 3.54
N PHE A 687 -3.00 3.27 2.37
CA PHE A 687 -4.25 3.66 1.73
C PHE A 687 -4.42 2.81 0.48
N TRP A 688 -5.56 2.13 0.39
CA TRP A 688 -5.85 1.16 -0.67
C TRP A 688 -7.34 1.09 -0.92
N GLY A 689 -7.71 0.35 -1.97
CA GLY A 689 -9.06 0.26 -2.48
C GLY A 689 -9.24 1.15 -3.69
N HIS A 690 -10.48 1.51 -4.00
CA HIS A 690 -10.76 2.35 -5.15
C HIS A 690 -9.98 3.68 -5.05
N PRO A 691 -9.50 4.28 -6.16
CA PRO A 691 -8.87 5.60 -6.13
C PRO A 691 -9.68 6.69 -5.39
N VAL A 692 -11.01 6.69 -5.56
CA VAL A 692 -11.96 7.51 -4.81
C VAL A 692 -11.93 7.20 -3.31
N ASP A 693 -11.85 5.91 -2.94
CA ASP A 693 -11.71 5.48 -1.54
C ASP A 693 -10.44 6.03 -0.90
N SER A 694 -9.32 5.91 -1.61
CA SER A 694 -8.02 6.39 -1.14
C SER A 694 -8.04 7.90 -0.92
N ALA A 695 -8.66 8.68 -1.81
CA ALA A 695 -8.74 10.13 -1.69
C ALA A 695 -9.49 10.58 -0.41
N TYR A 696 -10.70 10.08 -0.16
CA TYR A 696 -11.43 10.46 1.05
C TYR A 696 -10.84 9.82 2.32
N PHE A 697 -10.22 8.65 2.22
CA PHE A 697 -9.59 8.00 3.36
C PHE A 697 -8.34 8.76 3.82
N ILE A 698 -7.52 9.27 2.88
CA ILE A 698 -6.43 10.19 3.18
C ILE A 698 -6.96 11.45 3.84
N CYS A 699 -7.98 12.11 3.24
CA CYS A 699 -8.57 13.31 3.82
C CYS A 699 -9.07 13.07 5.26
N ARG A 700 -9.73 11.93 5.51
CA ARG A 700 -10.20 11.56 6.84
C ARG A 700 -9.06 11.46 7.86
N ASN A 701 -7.91 10.92 7.47
CA ASN A 701 -6.75 10.81 8.36
C ASN A 701 -6.07 12.17 8.59
N ILE A 702 -5.83 12.93 7.53
CA ILE A 702 -5.25 14.28 7.60
C ILE A 702 -6.08 15.19 8.50
N PHE A 703 -7.41 15.22 8.31
CA PHE A 703 -8.31 16.10 9.02
C PHE A 703 -8.92 15.47 10.29
N TYR A 704 -8.53 14.24 10.67
CA TYR A 704 -9.02 13.60 11.89
C TYR A 704 -8.95 14.52 13.14
N PRO A 705 -7.87 15.30 13.36
CA PRO A 705 -7.79 16.23 14.48
C PRO A 705 -8.89 17.31 14.49
N ALA A 706 -9.36 17.72 13.31
CA ALA A 706 -10.48 18.65 13.16
C ALA A 706 -11.83 17.92 13.28
N LEU A 707 -11.92 16.72 12.70
CA LEU A 707 -13.16 15.93 12.61
C LEU A 707 -13.53 15.23 13.93
N ILE A 708 -12.58 14.93 14.80
CA ILE A 708 -12.86 14.22 16.06
C ILE A 708 -13.89 14.98 16.94
N PHE A 709 -13.93 16.31 16.86
CA PHE A 709 -14.84 17.14 17.64
C PHE A 709 -16.28 17.19 17.10
N VAL A 710 -16.50 16.79 15.84
CA VAL A 710 -17.85 16.61 15.28
C VAL A 710 -18.39 15.20 15.48
N ASN A 711 -17.56 14.27 15.98
CA ASN A 711 -17.99 12.91 16.30
C ASN A 711 -19.21 12.94 17.27
N PRO A 712 -20.35 12.34 16.90
CA PRO A 712 -21.52 12.25 17.78
C PRO A 712 -21.22 11.62 19.15
N ALA A 713 -20.23 10.72 19.22
CA ALA A 713 -19.78 10.11 20.47
C ALA A 713 -19.10 11.09 21.44
N MET A 714 -18.73 12.29 20.99
CA MET A 714 -18.29 13.39 21.87
C MET A 714 -19.46 14.07 22.60
N LYS A 715 -20.69 13.74 22.24
CA LYS A 715 -21.92 14.14 22.94
C LYS A 715 -22.43 12.98 23.78
N GLU A 716 -23.31 13.27 24.73
CA GLU A 716 -24.01 12.21 25.46
C GLU A 716 -24.91 11.46 24.47
N VAL A 717 -24.68 10.16 24.31
CA VAL A 717 -25.46 9.30 23.39
C VAL A 717 -26.13 8.19 24.17
N THR A 718 -27.37 7.87 23.80
CA THR A 718 -28.09 6.72 24.36
C THR A 718 -27.77 5.50 23.50
N LEU A 719 -27.12 4.50 24.09
CA LEU A 719 -26.82 3.24 23.43
C LEU A 719 -27.45 2.09 24.21
N TRP A 720 -27.78 1.01 23.50
CA TRP A 720 -28.15 -0.25 24.13
C TRP A 720 -26.88 -0.92 24.68
N GLN A 721 -26.73 -0.92 26.01
CA GLN A 721 -25.64 -1.64 26.66
C GLN A 721 -25.94 -3.14 26.65
N GLY A 722 -24.94 -3.97 26.33
CA GLY A 722 -25.01 -5.42 26.54
C GLY A 722 -25.15 -5.79 28.03
N SER A 723 -25.65 -6.99 28.31
CA SER A 723 -25.78 -7.50 29.68
C SER A 723 -24.43 -7.88 30.29
N GLU A 724 -24.20 -7.51 31.55
CA GLU A 724 -23.07 -8.00 32.35
C GLU A 724 -23.51 -9.23 33.15
N SER A 725 -22.68 -10.27 33.16
CA SER A 725 -22.93 -11.49 33.93
C SER A 725 -21.68 -11.91 34.68
N LYS A 726 -21.85 -12.51 35.86
CA LYS A 726 -20.76 -13.13 36.61
C LYS A 726 -21.10 -14.57 37.00
N THR A 727 -20.09 -15.42 37.05
CA THR A 727 -20.25 -16.79 37.53
C THR A 727 -20.25 -16.81 39.05
N GLN A 728 -21.37 -17.23 39.66
CA GLN A 728 -21.53 -17.36 41.10
C GLN A 728 -21.86 -18.81 41.45
N LEU A 729 -20.84 -19.56 41.88
CA LEU A 729 -20.94 -20.99 42.21
C LEU A 729 -21.95 -21.29 43.34
N ILE A 730 -21.93 -20.50 44.41
CA ILE A 730 -22.81 -20.68 45.58
C ILE A 730 -23.98 -19.71 45.49
N GLY A 731 -25.20 -20.24 45.42
CA GLY A 731 -26.45 -19.47 45.38
C GLY A 731 -26.79 -18.81 44.04
N GLY A 732 -25.92 -18.90 43.02
CA GLY A 732 -26.17 -18.33 41.69
C GLY A 732 -27.38 -18.98 40.98
N ARG A 733 -27.58 -20.29 41.16
CA ARG A 733 -28.72 -21.04 40.60
C ARG A 733 -30.09 -20.57 41.09
N LEU A 734 -30.13 -19.82 42.19
CA LEU A 734 -31.35 -19.21 42.76
C LEU A 734 -31.56 -17.76 42.26
N LYS A 735 -30.75 -17.29 41.31
CA LYS A 735 -30.86 -15.95 40.71
C LYS A 735 -31.03 -16.09 39.20
N LYS A 736 -31.55 -15.03 38.55
CA LYS A 736 -31.81 -15.07 37.10
C LYS A 736 -30.50 -15.05 36.29
N PRO A 737 -30.40 -15.86 35.21
CA PRO A 737 -31.31 -16.94 34.83
C PRO A 737 -31.28 -18.12 35.82
N TYR A 738 -32.45 -18.48 36.34
CA TYR A 738 -32.58 -19.53 37.36
C TYR A 738 -32.08 -20.87 36.83
N GLY A 739 -31.42 -21.66 37.69
CA GLY A 739 -30.80 -22.93 37.31
C GLY A 739 -29.38 -22.81 36.75
N SER A 740 -28.90 -21.60 36.43
CA SER A 740 -27.52 -21.35 35.98
C SER A 740 -26.62 -20.82 37.10
N THR A 741 -25.32 -21.14 37.05
CA THR A 741 -24.32 -20.44 37.89
C THR A 741 -23.93 -19.09 37.31
N LEU A 742 -24.35 -18.78 36.07
CA LEU A 742 -24.21 -17.47 35.45
C LEU A 742 -25.32 -16.56 35.93
N VAL A 743 -24.99 -15.51 36.68
CA VAL A 743 -25.94 -14.52 37.21
C VAL A 743 -25.78 -13.22 36.43
N ILE A 744 -26.86 -12.74 35.81
CA ILE A 744 -26.87 -11.42 35.15
C ILE A 744 -26.84 -10.35 36.24
N THR A 745 -25.71 -9.63 36.35
CA THR A 745 -25.52 -8.55 37.31
C THR A 745 -26.04 -7.22 36.78
N LYS A 746 -26.02 -7.04 35.46
CA LYS A 746 -26.55 -5.86 34.79
C LYS A 746 -27.34 -6.30 33.55
N PRO A 747 -28.68 -6.17 33.55
CA PRO A 747 -29.48 -6.52 32.38
C PRO A 747 -29.25 -5.51 31.25
N THR A 748 -29.41 -5.98 30.01
CA THR A 748 -29.42 -5.14 28.80
C THR A 748 -30.45 -4.03 28.95
N ARG A 749 -30.02 -2.78 28.77
CA ARG A 749 -30.88 -1.59 28.82
C ARG A 749 -30.28 -0.47 27.99
N GLU A 750 -31.11 0.50 27.66
CA GLU A 750 -30.62 1.79 27.19
C GLU A 750 -29.86 2.48 28.33
N GLU A 751 -28.63 2.89 28.04
CA GLU A 751 -27.80 3.64 28.96
C GLU A 751 -27.19 4.83 28.22
N LYS A 752 -27.09 5.95 28.92
CA LYS A 752 -26.45 7.15 28.39
C LYS A 752 -24.95 7.03 28.62
N PHE A 753 -24.20 7.16 27.54
CA PHE A 753 -22.75 7.16 27.58
C PHE A 753 -22.23 8.55 27.29
N LYS A 754 -21.25 8.98 28.08
CA LYS A 754 -20.48 10.18 27.84
C LYS A 754 -19.11 9.74 27.32
N TYR A 755 -18.81 10.06 26.07
CA TYR A 755 -17.60 9.61 25.37
C TYR A 755 -17.47 8.07 25.25
N PRO A 756 -18.51 7.34 24.80
CA PRO A 756 -18.37 5.90 24.63
C PRO A 756 -17.27 5.60 23.62
N THR A 757 -16.26 4.87 24.07
CA THR A 757 -15.28 4.23 23.18
C THR A 757 -15.87 2.88 22.78
N LEU A 758 -16.25 2.73 21.50
CA LEU A 758 -16.67 1.43 20.98
C LEU A 758 -15.42 0.55 20.86
N GLN A 759 -15.21 -0.34 21.82
CA GLN A 759 -14.17 -1.35 21.73
C GLN A 759 -14.69 -2.49 20.85
N THR A 760 -14.36 -2.46 19.56
CA THR A 760 -14.61 -3.60 18.66
C THR A 760 -13.49 -4.62 18.86
N TYR A 761 -13.80 -5.71 19.57
CA TYR A 761 -13.02 -6.95 19.50
C TYR A 761 -13.86 -8.03 18.83
#